data_AF-A6V5T0-F1
#
_entry.id   AF-A6V5T0-F1
#
_cell.length_a   1.000
_cell.length_b   1.000
_cell.length_c   1.000
_cell.angle_alpha   90.00
_cell.angle_beta   90.00
_cell.angle_gamma   90.00
#
_symmetry.space_group_name_H-M   'P 1'
#
loop_
_entity.id
_entity.type
_entity.pdbx_description
1 polymer ?
#
loop_
_entity_poly.entity_id
_entity_poly.type
_entity_poly.pdbx_seq_one_letter_code
_entity_poly.pdbx_strand_id
1 'polypeptide(L)'
;MAMSEIPRGQRKGDFGCVLFQRLVVVVATLWGEAYADRKLAASAFVRQLEPLLAFRRRTYQEVNRWHDWYAIDRASSELYARALLAAEAHSRECFEETLGVFIQEWRRSTRSGEIIWSTTLRRKVILAAYGVDGDGYRTEALLEEMDGEIDASWELHERLEDLHASAIAWLTLRRIDKARVALDTMIKSSFGIYHRKDRQIQDWTRWVCRLITEQAEPTCVESAAAKLLRLIPLLYESGRGRGMSEATGDLLEAMARRWPVAALRIGEWLLAQGLAERATVLGALLGAELKSTDVPRAAEATIAAARLVLPFAGYEQHVHRGLEALLESAIAGDLKVQRALGVLRTIAEGRAQSGHLYLELLNGSKRESNTSEAESERDASPKLVQTNGAELSPQEVESLAGRPADFTSALAGAKASGRFDWQPTIKAVFGQSVSGAVRRAAQALLSMDLSNDELELFVRHAIATGERSLAEQATERVATRGKPYGWARFYDGGSRLSAARCFQLLDPEEGKDRALALFVDDFVSHRLSAADLVVDLDDLLLALTDRLPVVQLWEEIDEHISALVDLQESPFEPPEFRLAPSEVEPADTAVQLLWRDMDDAAIELAWEARRGLIDIAALNGNAESVRCRLQAALGGSFRHQTAALAMLNCMAVANSSLAAEFLSELEALAWSPLGVVRLAAQNVLGELGESLPTAPGPRILPAIYQLQLPPARRTETSLTGEPPPGAPLPDTKDPFDLTRMFHSALRVLSEATDFSFEVLTHRMAQLMPLVAPEETWSSEVEHKERQLRECLGIKLTYRRSRSTVAQHAFGCLLAELCDGGVIEWVPHFFERFLTCSDPIINLRTPTTRPAWVSVPAGEALGKYPIEEWFDSVAEVLPQLEPIPSGGCVVLAELTATVSQGRDREEEGHLTVVGHARLPFSTDQMPDISLLWHQERYAARDYPHLLSLDDRIPITVVAGGSIFANSQFIALNPLLGWELNWQPSSEGLFRWVNEEGHTMVESLYWAEGNVEVHDAGGIDQSASEGWLVLATAVAWQQMRPLLHSFVFHRLAGRQGGFSRHGHRTFKVAKDHISL
;
A
#
# COMPACT_ATOMS: atom_id res chain seq x y z
N MET A 1 -27.13 -40.79 17.93
CA MET A 1 -27.67 -40.62 16.56
C MET A 1 -26.52 -40.68 15.59
N ALA A 2 -26.58 -41.52 14.55
CA ALA A 2 -25.55 -41.50 13.49
C ALA A 2 -25.61 -40.15 12.75
N MET A 3 -24.46 -39.52 12.50
CA MET A 3 -24.36 -38.21 11.83
C MET A 3 -24.93 -38.17 10.39
N SER A 4 -25.40 -39.31 9.86
CA SER A 4 -25.87 -39.48 8.49
C SER A 4 -27.35 -39.11 8.26
N GLU A 5 -28.14 -38.82 9.29
CA GLU A 5 -29.61 -38.67 9.18
C GLU A 5 -30.17 -37.25 9.37
N ILE A 6 -29.38 -36.20 9.13
CA ILE A 6 -29.85 -34.79 9.21
C ILE A 6 -29.61 -34.06 7.87
N PRO A 7 -30.59 -33.30 7.33
CA PRO A 7 -30.52 -32.71 5.99
C PRO A 7 -29.30 -31.79 5.79
N ARG A 8 -28.72 -31.82 4.58
CA ARG A 8 -27.75 -30.80 4.14
C ARG A 8 -28.51 -29.48 3.90
N GLY A 9 -27.98 -28.36 4.41
CA GLY A 9 -28.53 -27.03 4.12
C GLY A 9 -28.64 -26.81 2.61
N GLN A 10 -29.76 -26.23 2.16
CA GLN A 10 -30.03 -26.05 0.72
C GLN A 10 -29.11 -25.00 0.09
N ARG A 11 -28.50 -24.10 0.90
CA ARG A 11 -27.58 -23.04 0.45
C ARG A 11 -26.30 -23.03 1.28
N LYS A 12 -25.18 -22.59 0.66
CA LYS A 12 -23.85 -22.52 1.31
C LYS A 12 -23.83 -21.65 2.58
N GLY A 13 -24.68 -20.62 2.68
CA GLY A 13 -24.76 -19.72 3.85
C GLY A 13 -25.47 -20.30 5.07
N ASP A 14 -26.28 -21.34 4.91
CA ASP A 14 -27.08 -21.95 6.00
C ASP A 14 -26.29 -23.04 6.74
N PHE A 15 -25.07 -23.32 6.29
CA PHE A 15 -24.20 -24.36 6.85
C PHE A 15 -23.89 -24.13 8.33
N GLY A 16 -23.69 -22.87 8.74
CA GLY A 16 -23.44 -22.50 10.13
C GLY A 16 -24.55 -22.94 11.08
N CYS A 17 -25.81 -22.66 10.70
CA CYS A 17 -26.98 -23.05 11.49
C CYS A 17 -27.11 -24.56 11.65
N VAL A 18 -26.93 -25.32 10.56
CA VAL A 18 -26.98 -26.79 10.61
C VAL A 18 -25.86 -27.34 11.48
N LEU A 19 -24.65 -26.80 11.38
CA LEU A 19 -23.53 -27.21 12.22
C LEU A 19 -23.81 -26.93 13.70
N PHE A 20 -24.29 -25.73 14.03
CA PHE A 20 -24.62 -25.37 15.40
C PHE A 20 -25.75 -26.24 15.98
N GLN A 21 -26.79 -26.55 15.20
CA GLN A 21 -27.84 -27.50 15.60
C GLN A 21 -27.26 -28.88 15.94
N ARG A 22 -26.25 -29.36 15.20
CA ARG A 22 -25.57 -30.63 15.54
C ARG A 22 -24.87 -30.55 16.88
N LEU A 23 -24.20 -29.44 17.18
CA LEU A 23 -23.54 -29.25 18.48
C LEU A 23 -24.56 -29.23 19.63
N VAL A 24 -25.73 -28.61 19.43
CA VAL A 24 -26.85 -28.66 20.38
C VAL A 24 -27.30 -30.10 20.61
N VAL A 25 -27.45 -30.90 19.55
CA VAL A 25 -27.83 -32.33 19.67
C VAL A 25 -26.77 -33.14 20.41
N VAL A 26 -25.48 -32.88 20.19
CA VAL A 26 -24.38 -33.54 20.92
C VAL A 26 -24.54 -33.29 22.42
N VAL A 27 -24.66 -32.03 22.83
CA VAL A 27 -24.80 -31.66 24.26
C VAL A 27 -26.11 -32.20 24.85
N ALA A 28 -27.22 -32.16 24.11
CA ALA A 28 -28.50 -32.73 24.54
C ALA A 28 -28.44 -34.25 24.70
N THR A 29 -27.68 -34.95 23.85
CA THR A 29 -27.48 -36.39 23.94
C THR A 29 -26.72 -36.75 25.22
N LEU A 30 -25.64 -36.02 25.52
CA LEU A 30 -24.89 -36.20 26.78
C LEU A 30 -25.79 -35.98 27.99
N TRP A 31 -26.61 -34.93 28.00
CA TRP A 31 -27.64 -34.74 29.03
C TRP A 31 -28.60 -35.95 29.12
N GLY A 32 -29.11 -36.43 27.99
CA GLY A 32 -29.99 -37.60 27.94
C GLY A 32 -29.35 -38.87 28.49
N GLU A 33 -28.06 -39.09 28.25
CA GLU A 33 -27.30 -40.19 28.81
C GLU A 33 -27.12 -40.06 30.32
N ALA A 34 -26.76 -38.87 30.81
CA ALA A 34 -26.66 -38.58 32.24
C ALA A 34 -28.00 -38.80 32.98
N TYR A 35 -29.12 -38.37 32.38
CA TYR A 35 -30.48 -38.58 32.92
C TYR A 35 -30.92 -40.04 32.87
N ALA A 36 -30.49 -40.79 31.86
CA ALA A 36 -30.71 -42.23 31.77
C ALA A 36 -29.73 -43.05 32.63
N ASP A 37 -28.99 -42.38 33.52
CA ASP A 37 -27.96 -42.94 34.43
C ASP A 37 -26.82 -43.70 33.70
N ARG A 38 -26.59 -43.37 32.43
CA ARG A 38 -25.47 -43.88 31.64
C ARG A 38 -24.28 -42.94 31.79
N LYS A 39 -23.50 -43.15 32.84
CA LYS A 39 -22.32 -42.34 33.15
C LYS A 39 -21.15 -42.70 32.21
N LEU A 40 -20.49 -41.69 31.65
CA LEU A 40 -19.29 -41.85 30.83
C LEU A 40 -18.06 -41.58 31.68
N ALA A 41 -16.94 -42.25 31.35
CA ALA A 41 -15.63 -41.88 31.87
C ALA A 41 -15.17 -40.54 31.27
N ALA A 42 -14.38 -39.75 32.00
CA ALA A 42 -14.00 -38.39 31.60
C ALA A 42 -13.35 -38.31 30.21
N SER A 43 -12.39 -39.21 29.91
CA SER A 43 -11.76 -39.27 28.58
C SER A 43 -12.71 -39.63 27.43
N ALA A 44 -13.79 -40.38 27.71
CA ALA A 44 -14.82 -40.68 26.73
C ALA A 44 -15.78 -39.50 26.55
N PHE A 45 -16.10 -38.80 27.64
CA PHE A 45 -16.92 -37.59 27.61
C PHE A 45 -16.25 -36.46 26.82
N VAL A 46 -14.98 -36.14 27.11
CA VAL A 46 -14.21 -35.11 26.39
C VAL A 46 -14.12 -35.43 24.89
N ARG A 47 -13.94 -36.72 24.53
CA ARG A 47 -13.96 -37.15 23.12
C ARG A 47 -15.29 -36.85 22.41
N GLN A 48 -16.42 -36.92 23.11
CA GLN A 48 -17.72 -36.53 22.55
C GLN A 48 -17.86 -35.01 22.38
N LEU A 49 -17.07 -34.22 23.10
CA LEU A 49 -17.02 -32.75 22.97
C LEU A 49 -16.08 -32.25 21.88
N GLU A 50 -15.27 -33.11 21.25
CA GLU A 50 -14.37 -32.70 20.15
C GLU A 50 -15.06 -31.88 19.05
N PRO A 51 -16.32 -32.15 18.62
CA PRO A 51 -17.01 -31.30 17.66
C PRO A 51 -17.20 -29.85 18.12
N LEU A 52 -17.38 -29.61 19.43
CA LEU A 52 -17.45 -28.26 19.99
C LEU A 52 -16.07 -27.58 19.90
N LEU A 53 -15.01 -28.26 20.32
CA LEU A 53 -13.65 -27.71 20.26
C LEU A 53 -13.25 -27.39 18.80
N ALA A 54 -13.53 -28.33 17.89
CA ALA A 54 -13.30 -28.15 16.46
C ALA A 54 -14.12 -26.99 15.86
N PHE A 55 -15.30 -26.68 16.41
CA PHE A 55 -16.08 -25.52 15.99
C PHE A 55 -15.35 -24.20 16.31
N ARG A 56 -14.70 -24.09 17.47
CA ARG A 56 -13.91 -22.90 17.86
C ARG A 56 -12.56 -22.81 17.14
N ARG A 57 -12.05 -23.91 16.58
CA ARG A 57 -10.84 -23.93 15.74
C ARG A 57 -11.10 -23.56 14.27
N ARG A 58 -12.32 -23.16 13.91
CA ARG A 58 -12.63 -22.64 12.55
C ARG A 58 -12.16 -21.20 12.39
N THR A 59 -12.08 -20.71 11.16
CA THR A 59 -11.64 -19.34 10.87
C THR A 59 -12.78 -18.34 10.69
N TYR A 60 -12.53 -17.06 10.98
CA TYR A 60 -13.44 -15.94 10.75
C TYR A 60 -13.88 -15.86 9.28
N GLN A 61 -12.96 -16.15 8.34
CA GLN A 61 -13.27 -16.20 6.91
C GLN A 61 -14.29 -17.29 6.56
N GLU A 62 -14.29 -18.42 7.28
CA GLU A 62 -15.30 -19.47 7.11
C GLU A 62 -16.66 -19.03 7.63
N VAL A 63 -16.70 -18.38 8.81
CA VAL A 63 -17.95 -18.10 9.53
C VAL A 63 -18.63 -16.79 9.15
N ASN A 64 -17.87 -15.78 8.72
CA ASN A 64 -18.43 -14.50 8.23
C ASN A 64 -19.29 -14.69 6.96
N ARG A 65 -19.19 -15.85 6.31
CA ARG A 65 -20.03 -16.23 5.16
C ARG A 65 -21.35 -16.92 5.58
N TRP A 66 -21.60 -17.09 6.88
CA TRP A 66 -22.84 -17.67 7.41
C TRP A 66 -23.84 -16.56 7.76
N HIS A 67 -25.07 -16.67 7.26
CA HIS A 67 -26.09 -15.64 7.49
C HIS A 67 -26.36 -15.38 8.98
N ASP A 68 -26.27 -16.42 9.81
CA ASP A 68 -26.67 -16.38 11.22
C ASP A 68 -25.48 -16.38 12.20
N TRP A 69 -24.25 -16.05 11.75
CA TRP A 69 -23.06 -16.12 12.60
C TRP A 69 -23.22 -15.41 13.95
N TYR A 70 -23.72 -14.16 13.96
CA TYR A 70 -23.92 -13.40 15.21
C TYR A 70 -24.99 -14.00 16.15
N ALA A 71 -25.96 -14.73 15.61
CA ALA A 71 -26.93 -15.45 16.43
C ALA A 71 -26.32 -16.72 17.02
N ILE A 72 -25.55 -17.45 16.21
CA ILE A 72 -24.82 -18.66 16.61
C ILE A 72 -23.79 -18.35 17.70
N ASP A 73 -22.97 -17.32 17.51
CA ASP A 73 -21.92 -16.96 18.47
C ASP A 73 -22.51 -16.55 19.82
N ARG A 74 -23.58 -15.74 19.84
CA ARG A 74 -24.32 -15.42 21.07
C ARG A 74 -24.91 -16.67 21.75
N ALA A 75 -25.56 -17.55 20.99
CA ALA A 75 -26.16 -18.77 21.52
C ALA A 75 -25.11 -19.79 22.04
N SER A 76 -23.90 -19.76 21.47
CA SER A 76 -22.83 -20.67 21.87
C SER A 76 -22.43 -20.50 23.33
N SER A 77 -22.48 -19.29 23.90
CA SER A 77 -22.17 -19.04 25.31
C SER A 77 -22.98 -19.91 26.25
N GLU A 78 -24.28 -20.08 25.95
CA GLU A 78 -25.15 -20.96 26.71
C GLU A 78 -24.85 -22.44 26.41
N LEU A 79 -24.56 -22.80 25.16
CA LEU A 79 -24.26 -24.19 24.79
C LEU A 79 -23.04 -24.75 25.54
N TYR A 80 -21.95 -23.99 25.63
CA TYR A 80 -20.73 -24.41 26.32
C TYR A 80 -20.95 -24.51 27.84
N ALA A 81 -21.67 -23.56 28.43
CA ALA A 81 -22.07 -23.66 29.84
C ALA A 81 -22.92 -24.91 30.08
N ARG A 82 -23.86 -25.24 29.19
CA ARG A 82 -24.68 -26.47 29.27
C ARG A 82 -23.87 -27.75 29.07
N ALA A 83 -22.84 -27.72 28.24
CA ALA A 83 -21.93 -28.85 28.06
C ALA A 83 -21.14 -29.13 29.35
N LEU A 84 -20.65 -28.09 30.02
CA LEU A 84 -19.98 -28.21 31.31
C LEU A 84 -20.91 -28.77 32.40
N LEU A 85 -22.15 -28.28 32.48
CA LEU A 85 -23.15 -28.80 33.42
C LEU A 85 -23.55 -30.25 33.10
N ALA A 86 -23.58 -30.64 31.82
CA ALA A 86 -23.78 -32.04 31.43
C ALA A 86 -22.65 -32.91 31.97
N ALA A 87 -21.40 -32.43 31.89
CA ALA A 87 -20.22 -33.15 32.37
C ALA A 87 -20.35 -33.49 33.86
N GLU A 88 -20.76 -32.52 34.68
CA GLU A 88 -21.02 -32.74 36.12
C GLU A 88 -22.13 -33.78 36.34
N ALA A 89 -23.20 -33.72 35.53
CA ALA A 89 -24.27 -34.72 35.61
C ALA A 89 -23.79 -36.14 35.30
N HIS A 90 -22.65 -36.32 34.60
CA HIS A 90 -22.01 -37.62 34.46
C HIS A 90 -21.12 -37.98 35.66
N SER A 91 -20.16 -37.12 36.00
CA SER A 91 -19.31 -37.27 37.18
C SER A 91 -18.49 -36.00 37.45
N ARG A 92 -17.95 -35.89 38.67
CA ARG A 92 -17.04 -34.81 39.05
C ARG A 92 -15.76 -34.77 38.21
N GLU A 93 -15.22 -35.94 37.88
CA GLU A 93 -14.03 -36.07 37.03
C GLU A 93 -14.29 -35.56 35.61
N CYS A 94 -15.47 -35.86 35.04
CA CYS A 94 -15.87 -35.32 33.73
C CYS A 94 -15.95 -33.78 33.73
N PHE A 95 -16.47 -33.19 34.81
CA PHE A 95 -16.55 -31.75 34.97
C PHE A 95 -15.16 -31.10 35.00
N GLU A 96 -14.25 -31.61 35.82
CA GLU A 96 -12.89 -31.06 35.98
C GLU A 96 -12.09 -31.14 34.68
N GLU A 97 -12.12 -32.29 34.00
CA GLU A 97 -11.45 -32.48 32.71
C GLU A 97 -12.04 -31.59 31.61
N THR A 98 -13.36 -31.45 31.54
CA THR A 98 -14.01 -30.59 30.53
C THR A 98 -13.65 -29.12 30.73
N LEU A 99 -13.67 -28.65 31.98
CA LEU A 99 -13.26 -27.29 32.32
C LEU A 99 -11.78 -27.05 32.00
N GLY A 100 -10.90 -28.00 32.33
CA GLY A 100 -9.47 -27.94 32.01
C GLY A 100 -9.21 -27.81 30.51
N VAL A 101 -9.93 -28.59 29.69
CA VAL A 101 -9.85 -28.52 28.22
C VAL A 101 -10.33 -27.18 27.67
N PHE A 102 -11.43 -26.63 28.19
CA PHE A 102 -11.90 -25.30 27.76
C PHE A 102 -10.90 -24.20 28.09
N ILE A 103 -10.31 -24.22 29.30
CA ILE A 103 -9.26 -23.28 29.71
C ILE A 103 -8.04 -23.41 28.79
N GLN A 104 -7.63 -24.64 28.49
CA GLN A 104 -6.50 -24.89 27.60
C GLN A 104 -6.77 -24.38 26.18
N GLU A 105 -7.97 -24.60 25.63
CA GLU A 105 -8.31 -24.15 24.29
C GLU A 105 -8.37 -22.63 24.18
N TRP A 106 -8.90 -21.91 25.19
CA TRP A 106 -8.91 -20.44 25.12
C TRP A 106 -7.55 -19.80 25.38
N ARG A 107 -6.65 -20.48 26.12
CA ARG A 107 -5.26 -20.00 26.37
C ARG A 107 -4.30 -20.37 25.23
N ARG A 108 -4.75 -21.20 24.29
CA ARG A 108 -3.96 -21.58 23.12
C ARG A 108 -3.72 -20.34 22.26
N SER A 109 -2.48 -20.14 21.79
CA SER A 109 -2.19 -19.15 20.76
C SER A 109 -3.03 -19.48 19.51
N THR A 110 -4.04 -18.66 19.23
CA THR A 110 -4.91 -18.83 18.07
C THR A 110 -4.09 -18.66 16.80
N ARG A 111 -4.28 -19.56 15.83
CA ARG A 111 -3.70 -19.33 14.49
C ARG A 111 -4.40 -18.12 13.87
N SER A 112 -3.68 -17.36 13.05
CA SER A 112 -4.24 -16.17 12.37
C SER A 112 -5.57 -16.53 11.70
N GLY A 113 -6.62 -15.81 12.10
CA GLY A 113 -7.96 -15.97 11.58
C GLY A 113 -8.85 -17.00 12.27
N GLU A 114 -8.42 -17.78 13.28
CA GLU A 114 -9.32 -18.65 14.07
C GLU A 114 -10.36 -17.85 14.89
N ILE A 115 -11.51 -18.46 15.20
CA ILE A 115 -12.56 -17.84 16.02
C ILE A 115 -12.09 -17.74 17.47
N ILE A 116 -12.06 -16.51 17.98
CA ILE A 116 -11.64 -16.23 19.36
C ILE A 116 -12.73 -16.68 20.34
N TRP A 117 -12.30 -17.17 21.51
CA TRP A 117 -13.17 -17.34 22.67
C TRP A 117 -13.49 -15.96 23.26
N SER A 118 -14.71 -15.45 23.05
CA SER A 118 -15.10 -14.13 23.55
C SER A 118 -15.15 -14.06 25.08
N THR A 119 -14.92 -12.88 25.65
CA THR A 119 -15.05 -12.59 27.09
C THR A 119 -16.42 -13.02 27.62
N THR A 120 -17.49 -12.77 26.87
CA THR A 120 -18.84 -13.22 27.21
C THR A 120 -18.93 -14.74 27.38
N LEU A 121 -18.39 -15.52 26.44
CA LEU A 121 -18.37 -16.98 26.50
C LEU A 121 -17.52 -17.47 27.68
N ARG A 122 -16.30 -16.95 27.84
CA ARG A 122 -15.39 -17.33 28.94
C ARG A 122 -16.04 -17.07 30.30
N ARG A 123 -16.58 -15.86 30.52
CA ARG A 123 -17.26 -15.46 31.76
C ARG A 123 -18.44 -16.37 32.08
N LYS A 124 -19.25 -16.71 31.07
CA LYS A 124 -20.41 -17.60 31.22
C LYS A 124 -20.00 -19.00 31.68
N VAL A 125 -18.94 -19.57 31.10
CA VAL A 125 -18.38 -20.87 31.49
C VAL A 125 -17.80 -20.81 32.90
N ILE A 126 -17.02 -19.78 33.22
CA ILE A 126 -16.41 -19.58 34.54
C ILE A 126 -17.47 -19.50 35.65
N LEU A 127 -18.51 -18.68 35.46
CA LEU A 127 -19.58 -18.54 36.45
C LEU A 127 -20.44 -19.80 36.56
N ALA A 128 -20.66 -20.53 35.47
CA ALA A 128 -21.33 -21.83 35.50
C ALA A 128 -20.51 -22.86 36.30
N ALA A 129 -19.18 -22.87 36.12
CA ALA A 129 -18.28 -23.73 36.88
C ALA A 129 -18.34 -23.41 38.39
N TYR A 130 -18.24 -22.12 38.75
CA TYR A 130 -18.34 -21.67 40.14
C TYR A 130 -19.67 -22.05 40.80
N GLY A 131 -20.77 -22.00 40.05
CA GLY A 131 -22.09 -22.43 40.54
C GLY A 131 -22.17 -23.92 40.88
N VAL A 132 -21.28 -24.75 40.32
CA VAL A 132 -21.18 -26.19 40.59
C VAL A 132 -20.19 -26.49 41.71
N ASP A 133 -18.97 -25.94 41.63
CA ASP A 133 -17.86 -26.33 42.50
C ASP A 133 -17.61 -25.40 43.69
N GLY A 134 -18.07 -24.14 43.63
CA GLY A 134 -17.77 -23.12 44.63
C GLY A 134 -16.29 -22.74 44.72
N ASP A 135 -15.45 -23.07 43.72
CA ASP A 135 -14.02 -22.76 43.72
C ASP A 135 -13.81 -21.25 43.49
N GLY A 136 -13.72 -20.52 44.59
CA GLY A 136 -13.46 -19.09 44.59
C GLY A 136 -12.08 -18.75 44.04
N TYR A 137 -11.03 -19.46 44.44
CA TYR A 137 -9.65 -19.10 44.08
C TYR A 137 -9.43 -19.18 42.56
N ARG A 138 -9.85 -20.29 41.93
CA ARG A 138 -9.74 -20.45 40.47
C ARG A 138 -10.57 -19.42 39.72
N THR A 139 -11.81 -19.19 40.16
CA THR A 139 -12.71 -18.24 39.51
C THR A 139 -12.19 -16.81 39.64
N GLU A 140 -11.67 -16.42 40.80
CA GLU A 140 -11.06 -15.10 40.99
C GLU A 140 -9.85 -14.91 40.07
N ALA A 141 -8.94 -15.89 40.00
CA ALA A 141 -7.76 -15.80 39.14
C ALA A 141 -8.13 -15.66 37.65
N LEU A 142 -9.13 -16.41 37.18
CA LEU A 142 -9.59 -16.34 35.79
C LEU A 142 -10.33 -15.03 35.48
N LEU A 143 -11.10 -14.48 36.43
CA LEU A 143 -11.75 -13.19 36.24
C LEU A 143 -10.74 -12.03 36.28
N GLU A 144 -9.69 -12.12 37.11
CA GLU A 144 -8.58 -11.15 37.09
C GLU A 144 -7.80 -11.18 35.76
N GLU A 145 -7.52 -12.38 35.23
CA GLU A 145 -6.92 -12.56 33.91
C GLU A 145 -7.76 -11.87 32.84
N MET A 146 -9.09 -12.07 32.85
CA MET A 146 -10.00 -11.44 31.90
C MET A 146 -10.12 -9.92 32.06
N ASP A 147 -10.21 -9.42 33.29
CA ASP A 147 -10.29 -7.97 33.54
C ASP A 147 -8.99 -7.26 33.11
N GLY A 148 -7.84 -7.96 33.16
CA GLY A 148 -6.56 -7.47 32.66
C GLY A 148 -6.46 -7.42 31.12
N GLU A 149 -7.35 -8.08 30.38
CA GLU A 149 -7.42 -8.00 28.90
C GLU A 149 -8.17 -6.73 28.42
N ILE A 150 -8.94 -6.08 29.30
CA ILE A 150 -9.74 -4.90 28.96
C ILE A 150 -8.86 -3.65 29.04
N ASP A 151 -8.58 -3.02 27.90
CA ASP A 151 -7.76 -1.81 27.81
C ASP A 151 -8.36 -0.75 26.86
N ALA A 152 -7.61 0.32 26.60
CA ALA A 152 -8.02 1.40 25.71
C ALA A 152 -8.03 1.04 24.22
N SER A 153 -7.58 -0.15 23.81
CA SER A 153 -7.66 -0.57 22.40
C SER A 153 -9.07 -1.05 22.01
N TRP A 154 -9.90 -1.41 22.98
CA TRP A 154 -11.27 -1.89 22.75
C TRP A 154 -12.20 -0.75 22.30
N GLU A 155 -13.28 -1.09 21.57
CA GLU A 155 -14.34 -0.11 21.33
C GLU A 155 -14.95 0.36 22.66
N LEU A 156 -15.25 1.66 22.77
CA LEU A 156 -15.71 2.26 24.01
C LEU A 156 -16.94 1.52 24.57
N HIS A 157 -17.89 1.19 23.70
CA HIS A 157 -19.10 0.49 24.11
C HIS A 157 -18.81 -0.94 24.61
N GLU A 158 -17.99 -1.70 23.89
CA GLU A 158 -17.61 -3.08 24.26
C GLU A 158 -16.91 -3.11 25.62
N ARG A 159 -15.97 -2.18 25.84
CA ARG A 159 -15.28 -2.01 27.12
C ARG A 159 -16.26 -1.74 28.27
N LEU A 160 -17.22 -0.84 28.08
CA LEU A 160 -18.20 -0.52 29.12
C LEU A 160 -19.13 -1.71 29.41
N GLU A 161 -19.56 -2.43 28.37
CA GLU A 161 -20.37 -3.64 28.53
C GLU A 161 -19.61 -4.74 29.28
N ASP A 162 -18.33 -4.95 28.96
CA ASP A 162 -17.51 -5.97 29.61
C ASP A 162 -17.15 -5.60 31.06
N LEU A 163 -16.85 -4.34 31.37
CA LEU A 163 -16.64 -3.88 32.75
C LEU A 163 -17.91 -4.02 33.61
N HIS A 164 -19.08 -3.70 33.02
CA HIS A 164 -20.36 -3.94 33.68
C HIS A 164 -20.60 -5.44 33.95
N ALA A 165 -20.31 -6.30 32.96
CA ALA A 165 -20.42 -7.74 33.12
C ALA A 165 -19.43 -8.29 34.17
N SER A 166 -18.22 -7.75 34.24
CA SER A 166 -17.22 -8.08 35.26
C SER A 166 -17.66 -7.65 36.66
N ALA A 167 -18.25 -6.45 36.82
CA ALA A 167 -18.84 -6.04 38.09
C ALA A 167 -19.93 -7.02 38.58
N ILE A 168 -20.80 -7.49 37.69
CA ILE A 168 -21.82 -8.51 38.01
C ILE A 168 -21.18 -9.85 38.40
N ALA A 169 -20.12 -10.27 37.71
CA ALA A 169 -19.38 -11.49 38.04
C ALA A 169 -18.76 -11.40 39.44
N TRP A 170 -18.11 -10.29 39.78
CA TRP A 170 -17.54 -10.05 41.11
C TRP A 170 -18.60 -10.04 42.21
N LEU A 171 -19.78 -9.45 41.95
CA LEU A 171 -20.92 -9.50 42.88
C LEU A 171 -21.44 -10.92 43.09
N THR A 172 -21.43 -11.76 42.04
CA THR A 172 -21.80 -13.18 42.14
C THR A 172 -20.87 -13.94 43.09
N LEU A 173 -19.58 -13.56 43.12
CA LEU A 173 -18.57 -14.07 44.07
C LEU A 173 -18.59 -13.38 45.44
N ARG A 174 -19.49 -12.41 45.64
CA ARG A 174 -19.56 -11.55 46.84
C ARG A 174 -18.27 -10.76 47.11
N ARG A 175 -17.50 -10.42 46.08
CA ARG A 175 -16.32 -9.54 46.12
C ARG A 175 -16.73 -8.11 45.77
N ILE A 176 -17.32 -7.42 46.75
CA ILE A 176 -17.90 -6.07 46.58
C ILE A 176 -16.80 -5.04 46.26
N ASP A 177 -15.62 -5.22 46.83
CA ASP A 177 -14.41 -4.43 46.57
C ASP A 177 -14.01 -4.46 45.10
N LYS A 178 -13.88 -5.65 44.50
CA LYS A 178 -13.53 -5.81 43.08
C LYS A 178 -14.65 -5.33 42.15
N ALA A 179 -15.91 -5.58 42.50
CA ALA A 179 -17.06 -5.05 41.76
C ALA A 179 -17.07 -3.52 41.73
N ARG A 180 -16.71 -2.86 42.84
CA ARG A 180 -16.57 -1.41 42.91
C ARG A 180 -15.42 -0.91 42.03
N VAL A 181 -14.27 -1.58 42.05
CA VAL A 181 -13.15 -1.23 41.17
C VAL A 181 -13.58 -1.29 39.70
N ALA A 182 -14.25 -2.36 39.26
CA ALA A 182 -14.74 -2.48 37.89
C ALA A 182 -15.72 -1.35 37.51
N LEU A 183 -16.64 -0.96 38.41
CA LEU A 183 -17.56 0.15 38.18
C LEU A 183 -16.85 1.52 38.16
N ASP A 184 -15.88 1.74 39.04
CA ASP A 184 -15.09 2.96 39.07
C ASP A 184 -14.25 3.09 37.79
N THR A 185 -13.65 2.00 37.31
CA THR A 185 -12.98 1.93 36.01
C THR A 185 -13.97 2.20 34.88
N MET A 186 -15.15 1.59 34.89
CA MET A 186 -16.19 1.84 33.88
C MET A 186 -16.56 3.33 33.78
N ILE A 187 -16.73 4.01 34.92
CA ILE A 187 -17.04 5.45 34.93
C ILE A 187 -15.87 6.26 34.37
N LYS A 188 -14.63 5.98 34.79
CA LYS A 188 -13.43 6.66 34.26
C LYS A 188 -13.27 6.44 32.75
N SER A 189 -13.49 5.22 32.30
CA SER A 189 -13.37 4.82 30.90
C SER A 189 -14.56 5.23 30.04
N SER A 190 -15.61 5.85 30.61
CA SER A 190 -16.80 6.28 29.86
C SER A 190 -16.57 7.52 29.01
N PHE A 191 -15.48 8.26 29.26
CA PHE A 191 -15.11 9.45 28.51
C PHE A 191 -13.94 9.15 27.56
N GLY A 192 -14.27 8.81 26.33
CA GLY A 192 -13.32 8.39 25.29
C GLY A 192 -13.92 8.44 23.90
N ILE A 193 -13.14 8.02 22.91
CA ILE A 193 -13.53 8.05 21.50
C ILE A 193 -14.48 6.87 21.20
N TYR A 194 -15.67 7.20 20.70
CA TYR A 194 -16.79 6.25 20.73
C TYR A 194 -16.60 5.05 19.79
N HIS A 195 -16.35 5.29 18.50
CA HIS A 195 -16.20 4.21 17.52
C HIS A 195 -15.54 4.66 16.20
N ARG A 196 -15.39 3.74 15.24
CA ARG A 196 -14.75 3.96 13.92
C ARG A 196 -15.30 5.10 13.04
N LYS A 197 -16.49 5.66 13.29
CA LYS A 197 -17.04 6.78 12.49
C LYS A 197 -16.85 8.15 13.16
N ASP A 198 -16.25 8.19 14.34
CA ASP A 198 -15.99 9.41 15.09
C ASP A 198 -14.93 10.27 14.39
N ARG A 199 -15.23 11.54 14.10
CA ARG A 199 -14.35 12.45 13.32
C ARG A 199 -13.55 13.42 14.17
N GLN A 200 -13.72 13.42 15.49
CA GLN A 200 -13.15 14.44 16.38
C GLN A 200 -11.63 14.61 16.25
N ILE A 201 -10.91 13.52 16.00
CA ILE A 201 -9.45 13.54 15.79
C ILE A 201 -9.03 14.43 14.60
N GLN A 202 -9.83 14.49 13.54
CA GLN A 202 -9.58 15.37 12.40
C GLN A 202 -9.74 16.83 12.80
N ASP A 203 -10.75 17.13 13.60
CA ASP A 203 -11.05 18.48 14.06
C ASP A 203 -9.98 18.97 15.04
N TRP A 204 -9.57 18.16 16.02
CA TRP A 204 -8.48 18.51 16.93
C TRP A 204 -7.17 18.72 16.18
N THR A 205 -6.88 17.89 15.19
CA THR A 205 -5.70 18.05 14.34
C THR A 205 -5.75 19.35 13.55
N ARG A 206 -6.91 19.71 12.99
CA ARG A 206 -7.11 20.99 12.29
C ARG A 206 -6.77 22.18 13.20
N TRP A 207 -7.15 22.13 14.47
CA TRP A 207 -6.78 23.17 15.45
C TRP A 207 -5.28 23.24 15.73
N VAL A 208 -4.60 22.09 15.85
CA VAL A 208 -3.13 22.07 15.98
C VAL A 208 -2.45 22.62 14.74
N CYS A 209 -2.91 22.26 13.54
CA CYS A 209 -2.39 22.84 12.29
C CYS A 209 -2.58 24.37 12.23
N ARG A 210 -3.69 24.89 12.80
CA ARG A 210 -3.91 26.34 12.95
C ARG A 210 -2.93 26.97 13.93
N LEU A 211 -2.62 26.34 15.08
CA LEU A 211 -1.58 26.83 16.00
C LEU A 211 -0.23 26.97 15.30
N ILE A 212 0.13 25.98 14.47
CA ILE A 212 1.36 25.99 13.68
C ILE A 212 1.36 27.17 12.70
N THR A 213 0.26 27.34 11.96
CA THR A 213 0.08 28.37 10.93
C THR A 213 0.05 29.79 11.52
N GLU A 214 -0.58 29.98 12.67
CA GLU A 214 -0.64 31.28 13.37
C GLU A 214 0.63 31.62 14.16
N GLN A 215 1.69 30.82 14.00
CA GLN A 215 2.98 31.03 14.64
C GLN A 215 2.91 31.08 16.17
N ALA A 216 2.07 30.23 16.77
CA ALA A 216 2.03 30.07 18.22
C ALA A 216 3.41 29.69 18.79
N GLU A 217 3.60 29.94 20.10
CA GLU A 217 4.80 29.58 20.83
C GLU A 217 5.15 28.09 20.63
N PRO A 218 6.41 27.74 20.29
CA PRO A 218 6.79 26.37 19.98
C PRO A 218 6.44 25.36 21.08
N THR A 219 6.51 25.76 22.34
CA THR A 219 6.18 24.92 23.50
C THR A 219 4.70 24.54 23.56
N CYS A 220 3.80 25.44 23.14
CA CYS A 220 2.37 25.15 23.04
C CYS A 220 2.11 24.11 21.94
N VAL A 221 2.74 24.30 20.78
CA VAL A 221 2.65 23.35 19.65
C VAL A 221 3.27 22.00 20.00
N GLU A 222 4.43 21.97 20.69
CA GLU A 222 5.07 20.74 21.17
C GLU A 222 4.10 19.90 21.99
N SER A 223 3.49 20.52 23.01
CA SER A 223 2.53 19.85 23.89
C SER A 223 1.31 19.34 23.12
N ALA A 224 0.77 20.17 22.22
CA ALA A 224 -0.40 19.83 21.41
C ALA A 224 -0.13 18.65 20.46
N ALA A 225 0.95 18.74 19.68
CA ALA A 225 1.36 17.69 18.75
C ALA A 225 1.69 16.38 19.48
N ALA A 226 2.38 16.44 20.62
CA ALA A 226 2.71 15.25 21.41
C ALA A 226 1.44 14.49 21.86
N LYS A 227 0.39 15.19 22.31
CA LYS A 227 -0.88 14.55 22.70
C LYS A 227 -1.56 13.86 21.52
N LEU A 228 -1.63 14.52 20.36
CA LEU A 228 -2.19 13.90 19.15
C LEU A 228 -1.37 12.70 18.69
N LEU A 229 -0.04 12.77 18.76
CA LEU A 229 0.85 11.67 18.40
C LEU A 229 0.79 10.48 19.36
N ARG A 230 0.26 10.65 20.58
CA ARG A 230 -0.08 9.53 21.49
C ARG A 230 -1.42 8.90 21.18
N LEU A 231 -2.38 9.69 20.70
CA LEU A 231 -3.73 9.23 20.36
C LEU A 231 -3.80 8.55 18.99
N ILE A 232 -3.12 9.12 17.99
CA ILE A 232 -3.20 8.65 16.60
C ILE A 232 -2.84 7.16 16.46
N PRO A 233 -1.71 6.68 17.01
CA PRO A 233 -1.35 5.27 16.94
C PRO A 233 -2.37 4.33 17.60
N LEU A 234 -2.88 4.70 18.77
CA LEU A 234 -3.88 3.90 19.49
C LEU A 234 -5.16 3.73 18.66
N LEU A 235 -5.62 4.81 18.04
CA LEU A 235 -6.79 4.80 17.17
C LEU A 235 -6.53 4.01 15.89
N TYR A 236 -5.33 4.14 15.32
CA TYR A 236 -4.91 3.38 14.15
C TYR A 236 -4.92 1.87 14.41
N GLU A 237 -4.26 1.40 15.49
CA GLU A 237 -4.23 -0.02 15.84
C GLU A 237 -5.60 -0.59 16.19
N SER A 238 -6.44 0.19 16.87
CA SER A 238 -7.80 -0.24 17.24
C SER A 238 -8.82 -0.12 16.10
N GLY A 239 -8.45 0.43 14.94
CA GLY A 239 -9.37 0.69 13.84
C GLY A 239 -10.49 1.68 14.20
N ARG A 240 -10.24 2.56 15.17
CA ARG A 240 -11.16 3.59 15.67
C ARG A 240 -10.78 4.96 15.11
N GLY A 241 -11.74 5.89 15.11
CA GLY A 241 -11.57 7.20 14.51
C GLY A 241 -11.67 7.18 12.98
N ARG A 242 -12.50 8.07 12.43
CA ARG A 242 -12.64 8.30 11.00
C ARG A 242 -11.63 9.37 10.58
N GLY A 243 -10.97 9.14 9.46
CA GLY A 243 -10.05 10.11 8.87
C GLY A 243 -8.71 10.22 9.61
N MET A 244 -8.30 9.13 10.26
CA MET A 244 -6.98 9.01 10.91
C MET A 244 -5.83 9.29 9.94
N SER A 245 -5.90 8.78 8.71
CA SER A 245 -4.87 9.04 7.69
C SER A 245 -4.80 10.53 7.34
N GLU A 246 -5.95 11.18 7.14
CA GLU A 246 -6.01 12.63 6.88
C GLU A 246 -5.44 13.43 8.06
N ALA A 247 -5.83 13.11 9.29
CA ALA A 247 -5.29 13.76 10.50
C ALA A 247 -3.76 13.57 10.62
N THR A 248 -3.28 12.34 10.43
CA THR A 248 -1.84 12.04 10.48
C THR A 248 -1.08 12.85 9.42
N GLY A 249 -1.59 12.86 8.19
CA GLY A 249 -0.99 13.58 7.08
C GLY A 249 -1.01 15.09 7.27
N ASP A 250 -2.14 15.68 7.67
CA ASP A 250 -2.29 17.12 7.89
C ASP A 250 -1.36 17.61 9.01
N LEU A 251 -1.28 16.89 10.14
CA LEU A 251 -0.38 17.23 11.24
C LEU A 251 1.08 17.18 10.78
N LEU A 252 1.46 16.09 10.12
CA LEU A 252 2.84 15.86 9.70
C LEU A 252 3.28 16.85 8.62
N GLU A 253 2.41 17.18 7.66
CA GLU A 253 2.66 18.18 6.64
C GLU A 253 2.84 19.58 7.27
N ALA A 254 1.93 19.98 8.17
CA ALA A 254 2.02 21.26 8.85
C ALA A 254 3.32 21.37 9.67
N MET A 255 3.69 20.31 10.39
CA MET A 255 4.97 20.23 11.09
C MET A 255 6.15 20.27 10.13
N ALA A 256 6.11 19.56 9.00
CA ALA A 256 7.22 19.49 8.06
C ALA A 256 7.51 20.84 7.38
N ARG A 257 6.48 21.66 7.14
CA ARG A 257 6.65 23.00 6.56
C ARG A 257 7.45 23.94 7.47
N ARG A 258 7.29 23.82 8.80
CA ARG A 258 7.93 24.72 9.77
C ARG A 258 9.14 24.11 10.48
N TRP A 259 9.08 22.82 10.79
CA TRP A 259 10.11 22.05 11.50
C TRP A 259 10.38 20.71 10.80
N PRO A 260 11.01 20.72 9.62
CA PRO A 260 11.19 19.53 8.79
C PRO A 260 11.98 18.41 9.48
N VAL A 261 12.99 18.74 10.30
CA VAL A 261 13.77 17.74 11.06
C VAL A 261 12.92 17.02 12.10
N ALA A 262 12.05 17.75 12.82
CA ALA A 262 11.16 17.16 13.82
C ALA A 262 10.09 16.29 13.13
N ALA A 263 9.50 16.78 12.04
CA ALA A 263 8.53 16.03 11.26
C ALA A 263 9.12 14.74 10.66
N LEU A 264 10.33 14.80 10.10
CA LEU A 264 11.01 13.60 9.60
C LEU A 264 11.20 12.56 10.70
N ARG A 265 11.67 12.97 11.89
CA ARG A 265 11.86 12.06 13.03
C ARG A 265 10.55 11.44 13.51
N ILE A 266 9.46 12.19 13.51
CA ILE A 266 8.11 11.69 13.83
C ILE A 266 7.66 10.70 12.76
N GLY A 267 7.84 11.03 11.48
CA GLY A 267 7.54 10.15 10.36
C GLY A 267 8.30 8.83 10.44
N GLU A 268 9.61 8.87 10.68
CA GLU A 268 10.45 7.68 10.87
C GLU A 268 9.97 6.81 12.03
N TRP A 269 9.54 7.41 13.14
CA TRP A 269 8.96 6.67 14.25
C TRP A 269 7.65 5.98 13.87
N LEU A 270 6.72 6.70 13.21
CA LEU A 270 5.46 6.13 12.73
C LEU A 270 5.71 4.94 11.78
N LEU A 271 6.69 5.08 10.90
CA LEU A 271 7.05 4.06 9.91
C LEU A 271 7.75 2.85 10.54
N ALA A 272 8.68 3.07 11.46
CA ALA A 272 9.42 1.99 12.12
C ALA A 272 8.53 1.15 13.03
N GLN A 273 7.47 1.74 13.60
CA GLN A 273 6.53 1.07 14.50
C GLN A 273 5.26 0.58 13.78
N GLY A 274 5.04 0.92 12.51
CA GLY A 274 3.83 0.53 11.77
C GLY A 274 2.56 1.22 12.25
N LEU A 275 2.66 2.47 12.73
CA LEU A 275 1.55 3.21 13.38
C LEU A 275 0.77 4.12 12.42
N ALA A 276 1.14 4.12 11.14
CA ALA A 276 0.46 4.82 10.06
C ALA A 276 0.79 4.19 8.71
N GLU A 277 -0.09 4.39 7.72
CA GLU A 277 0.17 3.95 6.36
C GLU A 277 1.37 4.69 5.75
N ARG A 278 2.24 3.95 5.05
CA ARG A 278 3.46 4.51 4.43
C ARG A 278 3.13 5.63 3.44
N ALA A 279 2.11 5.46 2.60
CA ALA A 279 1.74 6.45 1.60
C ALA A 279 1.39 7.81 2.22
N THR A 280 0.62 7.81 3.31
CA THR A 280 0.24 9.02 4.07
C THR A 280 1.46 9.73 4.65
N VAL A 281 2.35 9.00 5.33
CA VAL A 281 3.53 9.59 5.96
C VAL A 281 4.49 10.18 4.91
N LEU A 282 4.79 9.41 3.85
CA LEU A 282 5.65 9.90 2.77
C LEU A 282 5.01 11.06 2.02
N GLY A 283 3.72 10.96 1.72
CA GLY A 283 2.98 11.98 1.00
C GLY A 283 2.91 13.31 1.74
N ALA A 284 2.71 13.30 3.05
CA ALA A 284 2.73 14.50 3.88
C ALA A 284 4.11 15.17 3.95
N LEU A 285 5.17 14.38 4.18
CA LEU A 285 6.55 14.90 4.23
C LEU A 285 7.00 15.47 2.88
N LEU A 286 6.78 14.72 1.80
CA LEU A 286 7.16 15.14 0.44
C LEU A 286 6.25 16.26 -0.07
N GLY A 287 4.95 16.23 0.26
CA GLY A 287 3.99 17.28 -0.06
C GLY A 287 4.37 18.64 0.54
N ALA A 288 4.91 18.65 1.76
CA ALA A 288 5.46 19.85 2.38
C ALA A 288 6.70 20.39 1.63
N GLU A 289 7.62 19.51 1.24
CA GLU A 289 8.83 19.87 0.48
C GLU A 289 8.51 20.37 -0.93
N LEU A 290 7.49 19.82 -1.59
CA LEU A 290 7.00 20.29 -2.89
C LEU A 290 6.48 21.74 -2.84
N LYS A 291 5.96 22.16 -1.68
CA LYS A 291 5.49 23.54 -1.44
C LYS A 291 6.63 24.50 -1.09
N SER A 292 7.87 24.02 -0.99
CA SER A 292 9.05 24.82 -0.72
C SER A 292 9.36 25.74 -1.89
N THR A 293 9.88 26.94 -1.60
CA THR A 293 10.44 27.84 -2.61
C THR A 293 11.89 27.52 -2.95
N ASP A 294 12.48 26.51 -2.32
CA ASP A 294 13.85 26.07 -2.55
C ASP A 294 13.93 25.02 -3.67
N VAL A 295 14.68 25.34 -4.73
CA VAL A 295 14.73 24.57 -5.98
C VAL A 295 15.21 23.12 -5.78
N PRO A 296 16.34 22.84 -5.09
CA PRO A 296 16.79 21.47 -4.87
C PRO A 296 15.77 20.66 -4.07
N ARG A 297 15.23 21.22 -2.98
CA ARG A 297 14.22 20.55 -2.15
C ARG A 297 12.98 20.16 -2.93
N ALA A 298 12.41 21.09 -3.70
CA ALA A 298 11.24 20.81 -4.52
C ALA A 298 11.53 19.77 -5.62
N ALA A 299 12.69 19.85 -6.29
CA ALA A 299 13.07 18.90 -7.33
C ALA A 299 13.32 17.48 -6.78
N GLU A 300 13.99 17.37 -5.64
CA GLU A 300 14.25 16.09 -4.98
C GLU A 300 12.98 15.47 -4.41
N ALA A 301 12.08 16.27 -3.82
CA ALA A 301 10.77 15.81 -3.38
C ALA A 301 9.90 15.32 -4.55
N THR A 302 10.00 15.98 -5.71
CA THR A 302 9.31 15.53 -6.95
C THR A 302 9.81 14.15 -7.38
N ILE A 303 11.13 13.91 -7.38
CA ILE A 303 11.71 12.60 -7.70
C ILE A 303 11.28 11.56 -6.66
N ALA A 304 11.39 11.87 -5.37
CA ALA A 304 11.03 10.92 -4.31
C ALA A 304 9.54 10.56 -4.36
N ALA A 305 8.65 11.53 -4.63
CA ALA A 305 7.22 11.27 -4.78
C ALA A 305 6.95 10.37 -6.01
N ALA A 306 7.59 10.68 -7.14
CA ALA A 306 7.50 9.88 -8.35
C ALA A 306 7.96 8.43 -8.12
N ARG A 307 9.02 8.20 -7.35
CA ARG A 307 9.60 6.86 -7.15
C ARG A 307 8.96 6.08 -6.01
N LEU A 308 8.58 6.72 -4.90
CA LEU A 308 8.15 6.04 -3.68
C LEU A 308 6.64 6.04 -3.42
N VAL A 309 5.89 6.98 -4.00
CA VAL A 309 4.45 7.14 -3.75
C VAL A 309 3.65 6.65 -4.96
N LEU A 310 3.84 7.28 -6.12
CA LEU A 310 3.04 7.02 -7.32
C LEU A 310 2.95 5.53 -7.74
N PRO A 311 4.05 4.73 -7.73
CA PRO A 311 4.00 3.34 -8.19
C PRO A 311 3.39 2.36 -7.18
N PHE A 312 3.17 2.79 -5.94
CA PHE A 312 2.86 1.92 -4.80
C PHE A 312 1.59 2.31 -4.04
N ALA A 313 1.02 3.48 -4.35
CA ALA A 313 -0.23 3.97 -3.79
C ALA A 313 -1.17 4.40 -4.93
N GLY A 314 -2.48 4.27 -4.71
CA GLY A 314 -3.50 4.74 -5.66
C GLY A 314 -3.43 6.27 -5.80
N TYR A 315 -4.07 6.99 -4.88
CA TYR A 315 -4.10 8.45 -4.85
C TYR A 315 -3.64 8.99 -3.49
N GLU A 316 -2.70 9.94 -3.50
CA GLU A 316 -2.18 10.57 -2.28
C GLU A 316 -2.41 12.09 -2.36
N GLN A 317 -3.21 12.60 -1.44
CA GLN A 317 -3.74 13.97 -1.50
C GLN A 317 -2.70 15.04 -1.18
N HIS A 318 -1.73 14.76 -0.32
CA HIS A 318 -0.71 15.73 0.10
C HIS A 318 0.32 15.93 -1.02
N VAL A 319 0.67 14.85 -1.74
CA VAL A 319 1.47 14.93 -2.98
C VAL A 319 0.73 15.74 -4.04
N HIS A 320 -0.56 15.48 -4.28
CA HIS A 320 -1.34 16.25 -5.25
C HIS A 320 -1.34 17.75 -4.93
N ARG A 321 -1.73 18.13 -3.71
CA ARG A 321 -1.75 19.54 -3.27
C ARG A 321 -0.35 20.17 -3.28
N GLY A 322 0.70 19.39 -3.01
CA GLY A 322 2.08 19.82 -3.10
C GLY A 322 2.51 20.13 -4.53
N LEU A 323 2.18 19.23 -5.48
CA LEU A 323 2.45 19.42 -6.90
C LEU A 323 1.68 20.61 -7.48
N GLU A 324 0.42 20.78 -7.11
CA GLU A 324 -0.39 21.93 -7.53
C GLU A 324 0.30 23.25 -7.13
N ALA A 325 0.69 23.37 -5.85
CA ALA A 325 1.41 24.53 -5.35
C ALA A 325 2.78 24.72 -6.03
N LEU A 326 3.50 23.64 -6.33
CA LEU A 326 4.77 23.71 -7.07
C LEU A 326 4.58 24.26 -8.48
N LEU A 327 3.57 23.77 -9.21
CA LEU A 327 3.26 24.20 -10.57
C LEU A 327 2.82 25.67 -10.64
N GLU A 328 2.16 26.16 -9.59
CA GLU A 328 1.78 27.58 -9.45
C GLU A 328 2.94 28.48 -8.98
N SER A 329 4.05 27.90 -8.51
CA SER A 329 5.18 28.64 -7.97
C SER A 329 6.10 29.24 -9.04
N ALA A 330 6.89 30.25 -8.66
CA ALA A 330 7.90 30.84 -9.54
C ALA A 330 9.04 29.89 -9.92
N ILE A 331 9.29 28.84 -9.11
CA ILE A 331 10.37 27.88 -9.35
C ILE A 331 9.98 26.75 -10.32
N ALA A 332 8.70 26.65 -10.70
CA ALA A 332 8.22 25.63 -11.64
C ALA A 332 9.04 25.61 -12.94
N GLY A 333 9.45 26.78 -13.44
CA GLY A 333 10.24 26.91 -14.68
C GLY A 333 11.73 26.60 -14.55
N ASP A 334 12.26 26.32 -13.34
CA ASP A 334 13.66 25.99 -13.16
C ASP A 334 14.03 24.66 -13.86
N LEU A 335 15.23 24.59 -14.43
CA LEU A 335 15.69 23.41 -15.19
C LEU A 335 15.72 22.13 -14.34
N LYS A 336 16.09 22.21 -13.06
CA LYS A 336 16.12 21.04 -12.17
C LYS A 336 14.71 20.56 -11.85
N VAL A 337 13.80 21.48 -11.58
CA VAL A 337 12.38 21.17 -11.33
C VAL A 337 11.73 20.58 -12.59
N GLN A 338 11.98 21.15 -13.77
CA GLN A 338 11.46 20.63 -15.04
C GLN A 338 11.97 19.22 -15.35
N ARG A 339 13.24 18.92 -15.05
CA ARG A 339 13.79 17.57 -15.16
C ARG A 339 13.09 16.60 -14.21
N ALA A 340 12.89 16.99 -12.96
CA ALA A 340 12.19 16.18 -11.97
C ALA A 340 10.71 15.93 -12.35
N LEU A 341 10.01 16.96 -12.85
CA LEU A 341 8.65 16.83 -13.39
C LEU A 341 8.60 15.91 -14.61
N GLY A 342 9.66 15.88 -15.43
CA GLY A 342 9.82 14.91 -16.52
C GLY A 342 9.84 13.47 -16.02
N VAL A 343 10.63 13.18 -14.98
CA VAL A 343 10.65 11.86 -14.32
C VAL A 343 9.26 11.51 -13.77
N LEU A 344 8.62 12.46 -13.08
CA LEU A 344 7.27 12.25 -12.54
C LEU A 344 6.26 11.93 -13.63
N ARG A 345 6.30 12.64 -14.77
CA ARG A 345 5.43 12.39 -15.93
C ARG A 345 5.62 10.98 -16.47
N THR A 346 6.87 10.55 -16.70
CA THR A 346 7.16 9.20 -17.20
C THR A 346 6.61 8.12 -16.26
N ILE A 347 6.77 8.31 -14.94
CA ILE A 347 6.24 7.36 -13.96
C ILE A 347 4.71 7.38 -13.89
N ALA A 348 4.10 8.57 -13.99
CA ALA A 348 2.65 8.70 -14.04
C ALA A 348 2.05 8.01 -15.28
N GLU A 349 2.72 8.07 -16.43
CA GLU A 349 2.24 7.44 -17.67
C GLU A 349 2.39 5.91 -17.66
N GLY A 350 3.48 5.39 -17.09
CA GLY A 350 3.80 3.96 -17.19
C GLY A 350 3.48 3.13 -15.94
N ARG A 351 3.72 3.66 -14.73
CA ARG A 351 3.83 2.83 -13.51
C ARG A 351 2.84 3.19 -12.40
N ALA A 352 2.28 4.39 -12.42
CA ALA A 352 1.36 4.84 -11.39
C ALA A 352 -0.07 4.29 -11.59
N GLN A 353 -0.68 3.76 -10.54
CA GLN A 353 -2.06 3.23 -10.59
C GLN A 353 -3.07 4.33 -10.92
N SER A 354 -2.99 5.49 -10.26
CA SER A 354 -3.82 6.67 -10.57
C SER A 354 -3.03 7.73 -11.33
N GLY A 355 -2.15 7.30 -12.25
CA GLY A 355 -1.29 8.18 -13.04
C GLY A 355 -2.02 9.27 -13.81
N HIS A 356 -3.20 8.96 -14.34
CA HIS A 356 -4.07 9.91 -15.04
C HIS A 356 -4.39 11.16 -14.20
N LEU A 357 -4.57 11.02 -12.89
CA LEU A 357 -4.87 12.14 -11.98
C LEU A 357 -3.70 13.13 -11.89
N TYR A 358 -2.48 12.62 -11.85
CA TYR A 358 -1.28 13.45 -11.84
C TYR A 358 -1.02 14.06 -13.22
N LEU A 359 -1.32 13.34 -14.30
CA LEU A 359 -1.19 13.85 -15.67
C LEU A 359 -2.16 14.99 -15.98
N GLU A 360 -3.42 14.91 -15.52
CA GLU A 360 -4.40 16.00 -15.62
C GLU A 360 -3.85 17.28 -14.98
N LEU A 361 -3.30 17.17 -13.77
CA LEU A 361 -2.67 18.27 -13.05
C LEU A 361 -1.48 18.85 -13.83
N LEU A 362 -0.57 18.00 -14.30
CA LEU A 362 0.61 18.41 -15.08
C LEU A 362 0.28 19.03 -16.45
N ASN A 363 -0.91 18.76 -16.99
CA ASN A 363 -1.40 19.31 -18.25
C ASN A 363 -2.23 20.60 -18.08
N GLY A 364 -2.45 21.04 -16.83
CA GLY A 364 -3.22 22.25 -16.51
C GLY A 364 -4.73 22.07 -16.59
N SER A 365 -5.23 20.83 -16.58
CA SER A 365 -6.66 20.54 -16.50
C SER A 365 -7.12 20.76 -15.05
N LYS A 366 -7.79 21.90 -14.79
CA LYS A 366 -8.41 22.14 -13.48
C LYS A 366 -9.58 21.16 -13.30
N ARG A 367 -9.46 20.26 -12.34
CA ARG A 367 -10.58 19.45 -11.89
C ARG A 367 -11.40 20.28 -10.90
N GLU A 368 -12.69 20.44 -11.18
CA GLU A 368 -13.66 20.82 -10.14
C GLU A 368 -13.65 19.72 -9.08
N SER A 369 -13.57 20.10 -7.80
CA SER A 369 -13.32 19.18 -6.69
C SER A 369 -14.28 17.99 -6.68
N ASN A 370 -13.75 16.77 -6.72
CA ASN A 370 -14.53 15.54 -6.59
C ASN A 370 -15.19 15.44 -5.20
N THR A 371 -16.49 15.71 -5.12
CA THR A 371 -17.40 15.06 -4.16
C THR A 371 -18.13 13.92 -4.86
N SER A 372 -17.80 12.69 -4.48
CA SER A 372 -18.47 11.40 -4.75
C SER A 372 -18.74 10.96 -6.19
N GLU A 373 -18.09 9.87 -6.59
CA GLU A 373 -18.39 9.02 -7.78
C GLU A 373 -19.71 8.23 -7.67
N ALA A 374 -20.73 8.77 -7.01
CA ALA A 374 -22.05 8.13 -6.89
C ALA A 374 -23.17 8.81 -7.70
N GLU A 375 -22.88 9.90 -8.42
CA GLU A 375 -23.91 10.68 -9.15
C GLU A 375 -23.69 10.78 -10.67
N SER A 376 -22.77 10.01 -11.27
CA SER A 376 -22.51 10.11 -12.72
C SER A 376 -23.53 9.39 -13.61
N GLU A 377 -24.59 8.81 -13.05
CA GLU A 377 -25.75 8.39 -13.83
C GLU A 377 -26.96 9.29 -13.48
N ARG A 378 -27.15 10.32 -14.32
CA ARG A 378 -28.27 11.26 -14.47
C ARG A 378 -28.01 12.67 -13.92
N ASP A 379 -27.50 13.55 -14.77
CA ASP A 379 -28.22 14.79 -15.12
C ASP A 379 -27.59 15.49 -16.33
N ALA A 380 -28.43 15.95 -17.25
CA ALA A 380 -27.99 16.82 -18.34
C ALA A 380 -27.53 18.17 -17.76
N SER A 381 -26.44 18.76 -18.29
CA SER A 381 -25.92 20.05 -17.81
C SER A 381 -27.04 21.10 -17.75
N PRO A 382 -27.19 21.83 -16.63
CA PRO A 382 -28.29 22.77 -16.42
C PRO A 382 -28.22 23.90 -17.46
N LYS A 383 -29.37 24.23 -18.06
CA LYS A 383 -29.49 25.29 -19.07
C LYS A 383 -30.38 26.43 -18.58
N LEU A 384 -30.14 27.62 -19.09
CA LEU A 384 -31.00 28.77 -18.86
C LEU A 384 -32.04 28.85 -19.99
N VAL A 385 -33.32 28.64 -19.65
CA VAL A 385 -34.43 28.69 -20.60
C VAL A 385 -35.02 30.09 -20.62
N GLN A 386 -34.94 30.76 -21.76
CA GLN A 386 -35.51 32.08 -21.99
C GLN A 386 -37.03 32.00 -22.25
N THR A 387 -37.72 33.13 -22.12
CA THR A 387 -39.17 33.24 -22.35
C THR A 387 -39.63 32.91 -23.77
N ASN A 388 -38.72 32.98 -24.75
CA ASN A 388 -38.94 32.59 -26.14
C ASN A 388 -38.67 31.08 -26.41
N GLY A 389 -38.32 30.31 -25.38
CA GLY A 389 -37.98 28.89 -25.48
C GLY A 389 -36.54 28.59 -25.90
N ALA A 390 -35.68 29.59 -26.07
CA ALA A 390 -34.26 29.39 -26.34
C ALA A 390 -33.54 28.89 -25.07
N GLU A 391 -32.66 27.90 -25.23
CA GLU A 391 -31.85 27.35 -24.15
C GLU A 391 -30.41 27.83 -24.30
N LEU A 392 -29.85 28.42 -23.25
CA LEU A 392 -28.46 28.84 -23.18
C LEU A 392 -27.67 27.90 -22.27
N SER A 393 -26.51 27.45 -22.75
CA SER A 393 -25.53 26.70 -21.96
C SER A 393 -24.79 27.62 -20.96
N PRO A 394 -24.19 27.07 -19.89
CA PRO A 394 -23.42 27.86 -18.91
C PRO A 394 -22.34 28.75 -19.53
N GLN A 395 -21.60 28.25 -20.53
CA GLN A 395 -20.56 29.02 -21.24
C GLN A 395 -21.15 30.19 -22.06
N GLU A 396 -22.32 30.02 -22.65
CA GLU A 396 -23.00 31.09 -23.40
C GLU A 396 -23.53 32.18 -22.46
N VAL A 397 -24.04 31.79 -21.28
CA VAL A 397 -24.49 32.72 -20.24
C VAL A 397 -23.32 33.53 -19.67
N GLU A 398 -22.17 32.90 -19.43
CA GLU A 398 -20.94 33.59 -19.00
C GLU A 398 -20.42 34.57 -20.06
N SER A 399 -20.38 34.16 -21.34
CA SER A 399 -19.99 35.05 -22.44
C SER A 399 -20.95 36.24 -22.59
N LEU A 400 -22.26 36.02 -22.38
CA LEU A 400 -23.26 37.09 -22.37
C LEU A 400 -23.06 38.03 -21.17
N ALA A 401 -22.66 37.53 -20.00
CA ALA A 401 -22.38 38.36 -18.83
C ALA A 401 -21.25 39.38 -19.06
N GLY A 402 -20.32 39.11 -19.98
CA GLY A 402 -19.36 40.09 -20.48
C GLY A 402 -19.96 41.27 -21.25
N ARG A 403 -21.26 41.22 -21.58
CA ARG A 403 -22.05 42.27 -22.26
C ARG A 403 -23.30 42.61 -21.43
N PRO A 404 -23.20 43.49 -20.43
CA PRO A 404 -24.24 43.68 -19.41
C PRO A 404 -25.65 44.03 -19.93
N ALA A 405 -25.76 44.77 -21.03
CA ALA A 405 -27.05 45.13 -21.63
C ALA A 405 -27.76 43.93 -22.28
N ASP A 406 -27.00 43.10 -23.00
CA ASP A 406 -27.49 41.87 -23.64
C ASP A 406 -27.87 40.84 -22.57
N PHE A 407 -27.04 40.71 -21.54
CA PHE A 407 -27.27 39.82 -20.41
C PHE A 407 -28.54 40.17 -19.63
N THR A 408 -28.77 41.45 -19.33
CA THR A 408 -30.00 41.90 -18.65
C THR A 408 -31.25 41.51 -19.43
N SER A 409 -31.20 41.64 -20.77
CA SER A 409 -32.30 41.26 -21.65
C SER A 409 -32.48 39.74 -21.72
N ALA A 410 -31.39 38.98 -21.69
CA ALA A 410 -31.41 37.52 -21.69
C ALA A 410 -31.99 36.91 -20.41
N LEU A 411 -31.82 37.56 -19.26
CA LEU A 411 -32.37 37.11 -17.97
C LEU A 411 -33.84 37.49 -17.76
N ALA A 412 -34.42 38.37 -18.58
CA ALA A 412 -35.78 38.86 -18.41
C ALA A 412 -36.82 37.73 -18.58
N GLY A 413 -37.30 37.20 -17.44
CA GLY A 413 -38.26 36.10 -17.38
C GLY A 413 -37.68 34.71 -17.62
N ALA A 414 -36.35 34.58 -17.70
CA ALA A 414 -35.67 33.31 -17.87
C ALA A 414 -35.74 32.44 -16.60
N LYS A 415 -35.67 31.11 -16.76
CA LYS A 415 -35.61 30.14 -15.66
C LYS A 415 -34.54 29.09 -15.92
N ALA A 416 -33.80 28.73 -14.88
CA ALA A 416 -32.86 27.62 -14.94
C ALA A 416 -33.62 26.28 -14.97
N SER A 417 -33.17 25.33 -15.81
CA SER A 417 -33.75 23.98 -15.91
C SER A 417 -33.31 23.04 -14.78
N GLY A 418 -32.40 23.48 -13.91
CA GLY A 418 -31.81 22.76 -12.78
C GLY A 418 -30.97 23.69 -11.91
N ARG A 419 -30.10 23.13 -11.05
CA ARG A 419 -29.17 23.92 -10.21
C ARG A 419 -28.04 24.49 -11.09
N PHE A 420 -28.19 25.74 -11.51
CA PHE A 420 -27.25 26.44 -12.39
C PHE A 420 -26.15 27.11 -11.56
N ASP A 421 -24.88 26.94 -11.94
CA ASP A 421 -23.75 27.63 -11.28
C ASP A 421 -23.61 29.07 -11.81
N TRP A 422 -23.91 30.03 -10.95
CA TRP A 422 -23.84 31.45 -11.23
C TRP A 422 -22.50 32.07 -10.89
N GLN A 423 -21.56 31.37 -10.24
CA GLN A 423 -20.29 31.96 -9.79
C GLN A 423 -19.45 32.57 -10.93
N PRO A 424 -19.25 31.90 -12.09
CA PRO A 424 -18.51 32.49 -13.22
C PRO A 424 -19.23 33.73 -13.77
N THR A 425 -20.56 33.66 -13.83
CA THR A 425 -21.43 34.74 -14.31
C THR A 425 -21.36 35.98 -13.41
N ILE A 426 -21.37 35.80 -12.08
CA ILE A 426 -21.21 36.88 -11.09
C ILE A 426 -19.86 37.57 -11.31
N LYS A 427 -18.76 36.80 -11.42
CA LYS A 427 -17.42 37.34 -11.67
C LYS A 427 -17.35 38.11 -12.99
N ALA A 428 -17.97 37.59 -14.05
CA ALA A 428 -17.99 38.21 -15.38
C ALA A 428 -18.77 39.54 -15.40
N VAL A 429 -19.92 39.64 -14.72
CA VAL A 429 -20.72 40.88 -14.63
C VAL A 429 -19.95 41.97 -13.88
N PHE A 430 -19.37 41.64 -12.72
CA PHE A 430 -18.64 42.61 -11.90
C PHE A 430 -17.19 42.86 -12.34
N GLY A 431 -16.64 42.03 -13.23
CA GLY A 431 -15.35 42.26 -13.88
C GLY A 431 -15.36 43.37 -14.94
N GLN A 432 -16.54 43.87 -15.30
CA GLN A 432 -16.71 45.00 -16.22
C GLN A 432 -16.58 46.35 -15.50
N SER A 433 -16.21 47.41 -16.24
CA SER A 433 -16.19 48.77 -15.71
C SER A 433 -17.57 49.21 -15.21
N VAL A 434 -17.60 49.77 -14.00
CA VAL A 434 -18.83 50.21 -13.32
C VAL A 434 -19.64 51.15 -14.22
N SER A 435 -20.86 50.73 -14.58
CA SER A 435 -21.79 51.48 -15.42
C SER A 435 -23.24 51.17 -15.06
N GLY A 436 -24.18 52.03 -15.47
CA GLY A 436 -25.62 51.78 -15.28
C GLY A 436 -26.12 50.49 -15.97
N ALA A 437 -25.38 49.96 -16.95
CA ALA A 437 -25.68 48.67 -17.56
C ALA A 437 -25.27 47.49 -16.66
N VAL A 438 -24.11 47.58 -15.99
CA VAL A 438 -23.65 46.58 -15.01
C VAL A 438 -24.58 46.51 -13.80
N ARG A 439 -25.03 47.66 -13.27
CA ARG A 439 -25.99 47.70 -12.16
C ARG A 439 -27.30 46.99 -12.51
N ARG A 440 -27.83 47.19 -13.73
CA ARG A 440 -29.06 46.52 -14.19
C ARG A 440 -28.87 45.02 -14.41
N ALA A 441 -27.73 44.62 -14.95
CA ALA A 441 -27.35 43.22 -15.10
C ALA A 441 -27.25 42.52 -13.73
N ALA A 442 -26.58 43.15 -12.76
CA ALA A 442 -26.47 42.65 -11.40
C ALA A 442 -27.83 42.57 -10.69
N GLN A 443 -28.73 43.55 -10.86
CA GLN A 443 -30.10 43.50 -10.32
C GLN A 443 -30.92 42.35 -10.95
N ALA A 444 -30.78 42.12 -12.26
CA ALA A 444 -31.46 41.01 -12.94
C ALA A 444 -30.93 39.66 -12.45
N LEU A 445 -29.61 39.55 -12.26
CA LEU A 445 -28.95 38.38 -11.69
C LEU A 445 -29.40 38.12 -10.25
N LEU A 446 -29.47 39.16 -9.42
CA LEU A 446 -29.98 39.07 -8.05
C LEU A 446 -31.46 38.68 -7.99
N SER A 447 -32.20 38.74 -9.10
CA SER A 447 -33.59 38.24 -9.17
C SER A 447 -33.68 36.74 -9.51
N MET A 448 -32.56 36.11 -9.89
CA MET A 448 -32.48 34.67 -10.11
C MET A 448 -32.42 33.90 -8.79
N ASP A 449 -32.53 32.57 -8.86
CA ASP A 449 -32.40 31.71 -7.69
C ASP A 449 -30.93 31.37 -7.43
N LEU A 450 -30.26 32.28 -6.73
CA LEU A 450 -28.88 32.12 -6.28
C LEU A 450 -28.82 31.32 -4.97
N SER A 451 -27.85 30.44 -4.87
CA SER A 451 -27.44 29.76 -3.65
C SER A 451 -26.79 30.72 -2.65
N ASN A 452 -26.59 30.26 -1.40
CA ASN A 452 -26.04 31.10 -0.34
C ASN A 452 -24.59 31.54 -0.65
N ASP A 453 -23.75 30.64 -1.18
CA ASP A 453 -22.37 30.94 -1.57
C ASP A 453 -22.32 31.95 -2.74
N GLU A 454 -23.23 31.82 -3.70
CA GLU A 454 -23.36 32.75 -4.82
C GLU A 454 -23.84 34.13 -4.36
N LEU A 455 -24.73 34.19 -3.36
CA LEU A 455 -25.15 35.46 -2.75
C LEU A 455 -24.02 36.11 -1.96
N GLU A 456 -23.22 35.35 -1.21
CA GLU A 456 -22.01 35.87 -0.54
C GLU A 456 -21.00 36.43 -1.56
N LEU A 457 -20.73 35.68 -2.63
CA LEU A 457 -19.86 36.10 -3.73
C LEU A 457 -20.39 37.38 -4.40
N PHE A 458 -21.70 37.45 -4.64
CA PHE A 458 -22.37 38.63 -5.19
C PHE A 458 -22.19 39.86 -4.29
N VAL A 459 -22.40 39.72 -2.98
CA VAL A 459 -22.21 40.81 -2.00
C VAL A 459 -20.76 41.30 -2.02
N ARG A 460 -19.79 40.39 -2.01
CA ARG A 460 -18.35 40.72 -2.05
C ARG A 460 -17.99 41.56 -3.27
N HIS A 461 -18.44 41.15 -4.45
CA HIS A 461 -18.17 41.88 -5.69
C HIS A 461 -18.97 43.19 -5.79
N ALA A 462 -20.22 43.23 -5.32
CA ALA A 462 -21.02 44.45 -5.28
C ALA A 462 -20.38 45.52 -4.38
N ILE A 463 -19.85 45.15 -3.22
CA ILE A 463 -19.11 46.05 -2.34
C ILE A 463 -17.80 46.53 -3.01
N ALA A 464 -17.01 45.63 -3.59
CA ALA A 464 -15.76 45.98 -4.27
C ALA A 464 -15.94 46.96 -5.45
N THR A 465 -17.11 46.92 -6.09
CA THR A 465 -17.49 47.80 -7.22
C THR A 465 -18.26 49.05 -6.79
N GLY A 466 -18.47 49.26 -5.49
CA GLY A 466 -19.15 50.44 -4.93
C GLY A 466 -20.68 50.39 -4.99
N GLU A 467 -21.28 49.25 -5.31
CA GLU A 467 -22.73 49.03 -5.46
C GLU A 467 -23.40 48.61 -4.14
N ARG A 468 -23.30 49.45 -3.10
CA ARG A 468 -23.75 49.14 -1.73
C ARG A 468 -25.24 48.74 -1.64
N SER A 469 -26.12 49.40 -2.39
CA SER A 469 -27.57 49.11 -2.34
C SER A 469 -27.91 47.70 -2.87
N LEU A 470 -27.14 47.17 -3.83
CA LEU A 470 -27.33 45.80 -4.31
C LEU A 470 -26.80 44.78 -3.29
N ALA A 471 -25.69 45.09 -2.62
CA ALA A 471 -25.16 44.29 -1.53
C ALA A 471 -26.14 44.20 -0.34
N GLU A 472 -26.80 45.30 0.02
CA GLU A 472 -27.84 45.34 1.08
C GLU A 472 -29.01 44.44 0.74
N GLN A 473 -29.55 44.52 -0.48
CA GLN A 473 -30.64 43.66 -0.95
C GLN A 473 -30.27 42.17 -0.93
N ALA A 474 -29.06 41.84 -1.39
CA ALA A 474 -28.59 40.45 -1.40
C ALA A 474 -28.40 39.91 0.02
N THR A 475 -27.88 40.74 0.93
CA THR A 475 -27.67 40.37 2.34
C THR A 475 -28.97 40.18 3.10
N GLU A 476 -29.95 41.07 2.90
CA GLU A 476 -31.29 40.91 3.47
C GLU A 476 -31.98 39.66 2.93
N ARG A 477 -31.80 39.34 1.65
CA ARG A 477 -32.33 38.12 1.04
C ARG A 477 -31.73 36.85 1.68
N VAL A 478 -30.42 36.79 1.89
CA VAL A 478 -29.77 35.66 2.59
C VAL A 478 -30.26 35.57 4.03
N ALA A 479 -30.32 36.69 4.75
CA ALA A 479 -30.75 36.72 6.15
C ALA A 479 -32.23 36.33 6.34
N THR A 480 -33.12 36.65 5.40
CA THR A 480 -34.56 36.33 5.49
C THR A 480 -34.89 34.92 5.01
N ARG A 481 -34.20 34.41 3.98
CA ARG A 481 -34.37 33.04 3.50
C ARG A 481 -33.67 32.00 4.37
N GLY A 482 -32.59 32.40 5.04
CA GLY A 482 -31.79 31.53 5.89
C GLY A 482 -32.59 31.01 7.07
N LYS A 483 -32.36 29.74 7.42
CA LYS A 483 -33.08 29.07 8.50
C LYS A 483 -32.22 29.04 9.75
N PRO A 484 -32.81 29.06 10.96
CA PRO A 484 -32.03 29.07 12.21
C PRO A 484 -31.00 27.96 12.34
N TYR A 485 -31.26 26.76 11.83
CA TYR A 485 -30.29 25.65 11.85
C TYR A 485 -29.15 25.79 10.82
N GLY A 486 -29.22 26.77 9.93
CA GLY A 486 -28.18 27.08 8.93
C GLY A 486 -26.91 27.71 9.51
N TRP A 487 -26.77 27.75 10.84
CA TRP A 487 -25.47 27.96 11.50
C TRP A 487 -24.57 26.72 11.43
N ALA A 488 -25.15 25.53 11.24
CA ALA A 488 -24.41 24.30 10.95
C ALA A 488 -24.62 23.90 9.48
N ARG A 489 -23.52 23.71 8.72
CA ARG A 489 -23.61 23.57 7.25
C ARG A 489 -24.36 22.34 6.79
N PHE A 490 -24.31 21.26 7.58
CA PHE A 490 -24.94 19.99 7.23
C PHE A 490 -26.47 20.08 7.02
N TYR A 491 -27.15 21.07 7.61
CA TYR A 491 -28.61 21.17 7.49
C TYR A 491 -29.10 21.88 6.23
N ASP A 492 -28.47 22.98 5.81
CA ASP A 492 -28.94 23.78 4.66
C ASP A 492 -27.83 24.45 3.83
N GLY A 493 -26.58 24.01 4.01
CA GLY A 493 -25.42 24.58 3.34
C GLY A 493 -24.85 25.83 4.02
N GLY A 494 -25.32 26.20 5.21
CA GLY A 494 -24.73 27.30 5.99
C GLY A 494 -25.37 28.66 5.70
N SER A 495 -26.70 28.71 5.56
CA SER A 495 -27.41 29.94 5.18
C SER A 495 -27.22 31.09 6.16
N ARG A 496 -27.16 30.81 7.47
CA ARG A 496 -26.92 31.83 8.51
C ARG A 496 -25.45 32.23 8.61
N LEU A 497 -24.53 31.30 8.41
CA LEU A 497 -23.10 31.62 8.28
C LEU A 497 -22.85 32.60 7.12
N SER A 498 -23.51 32.35 5.98
CA SER A 498 -23.45 33.23 4.81
C SER A 498 -24.06 34.61 5.13
N ALA A 499 -25.18 34.66 5.85
CA ALA A 499 -25.80 35.93 6.29
C ALA A 499 -24.84 36.73 7.17
N ALA A 500 -24.19 36.07 8.13
CA ALA A 500 -23.23 36.67 9.04
C ALA A 500 -22.02 37.26 8.30
N ARG A 501 -21.44 36.52 7.36
CA ARG A 501 -20.35 37.00 6.49
C ARG A 501 -20.77 38.19 5.63
N CYS A 502 -21.97 38.15 5.07
CA CYS A 502 -22.54 39.26 4.31
C CYS A 502 -22.73 40.51 5.17
N PHE A 503 -23.17 40.39 6.43
CA PHE A 503 -23.24 41.53 7.35
C PHE A 503 -21.86 42.17 7.58
N GLN A 504 -20.82 41.35 7.80
CA GLN A 504 -19.45 41.84 7.96
C GLN A 504 -18.90 42.51 6.69
N LEU A 505 -19.18 41.96 5.51
CA LEU A 505 -18.76 42.55 4.23
C LEU A 505 -19.42 43.92 3.97
N LEU A 506 -20.66 44.10 4.42
CA LEU A 506 -21.42 45.34 4.27
C LEU A 506 -20.99 46.43 5.23
N ASP A 507 -20.78 46.05 6.48
CA ASP A 507 -20.39 46.93 7.56
C ASP A 507 -19.38 46.23 8.47
N PRO A 508 -18.07 46.48 8.28
CA PRO A 508 -17.03 45.85 9.09
C PRO A 508 -17.08 46.22 10.58
N GLU A 509 -17.72 47.35 10.93
CA GLU A 509 -17.82 47.84 12.32
C GLU A 509 -19.05 47.27 13.01
N GLU A 510 -20.25 47.40 12.43
CA GLU A 510 -21.52 46.99 13.07
C GLU A 510 -22.05 45.61 12.60
N GLY A 511 -21.54 45.09 11.49
CA GLY A 511 -22.02 43.82 10.90
C GLY A 511 -21.83 42.61 11.82
N LYS A 512 -20.83 42.65 12.70
CA LYS A 512 -20.52 41.60 13.68
C LYS A 512 -21.54 41.57 14.80
N ASP A 513 -21.89 42.73 15.36
CA ASP A 513 -22.92 42.84 16.38
C ASP A 513 -24.27 42.33 15.85
N ARG A 514 -24.56 42.60 14.57
CA ARG A 514 -25.75 42.06 13.89
C ARG A 514 -25.69 40.55 13.72
N ALA A 515 -24.54 40.00 13.32
CA ALA A 515 -24.34 38.56 13.19
C ALA A 515 -24.45 37.85 14.55
N LEU A 516 -23.85 38.40 15.60
CA LEU A 516 -23.91 37.88 16.97
C LEU A 516 -25.33 37.97 17.54
N ALA A 517 -26.02 39.09 17.36
CA ALA A 517 -27.41 39.23 17.78
C ALA A 517 -28.32 38.20 17.08
N LEU A 518 -28.12 37.98 15.77
CA LEU A 518 -28.85 36.96 15.03
C LEU A 518 -28.55 35.55 15.54
N PHE A 519 -27.28 35.24 15.81
CA PHE A 519 -26.88 33.95 16.37
C PHE A 519 -27.50 33.71 17.75
N VAL A 520 -27.44 34.70 18.65
CA VAL A 520 -28.01 34.60 20.00
C VAL A 520 -29.54 34.41 19.95
N ASP A 521 -30.24 35.16 19.10
CA ASP A 521 -31.68 35.00 18.91
C ASP A 521 -32.01 33.60 18.39
N ASP A 522 -31.33 33.14 17.33
CA ASP A 522 -31.55 31.80 16.78
C ASP A 522 -31.23 30.71 17.82
N PHE A 523 -30.11 30.84 18.54
CA PHE A 523 -29.66 29.86 19.53
C PHE A 523 -30.66 29.72 20.69
N VAL A 524 -31.14 30.84 21.24
CA VAL A 524 -32.09 30.85 22.37
C VAL A 524 -33.49 30.46 21.91
N SER A 525 -33.98 31.04 20.81
CA SER A 525 -35.37 30.88 20.35
C SER A 525 -35.62 29.52 19.71
N HIS A 526 -34.61 28.92 19.06
CA HIS A 526 -34.76 27.65 18.35
C HIS A 526 -34.03 26.46 19.00
N ARG A 527 -33.37 26.68 20.15
CA ARG A 527 -32.65 25.64 20.91
C ARG A 527 -31.68 24.86 20.02
N LEU A 528 -30.80 25.60 19.36
CA LEU A 528 -29.76 24.99 18.54
C LEU A 528 -28.91 24.04 19.38
N SER A 529 -28.60 22.89 18.80
CA SER A 529 -27.77 21.87 19.42
C SER A 529 -26.32 22.35 19.43
N ALA A 530 -25.73 22.48 20.61
CA ALA A 530 -24.31 22.81 20.74
C ALA A 530 -23.42 21.75 20.06
N ALA A 531 -23.82 20.48 20.09
CA ALA A 531 -23.08 19.38 19.46
C ALA A 531 -22.97 19.56 17.94
N ASP A 532 -24.02 20.06 17.28
CA ASP A 532 -24.02 20.26 15.83
C ASP A 532 -23.22 21.51 15.41
N LEU A 533 -23.12 22.51 16.30
CA LEU A 533 -22.37 23.75 16.06
C LEU A 533 -20.86 23.58 16.25
N VAL A 534 -20.42 22.66 17.12
CA VAL A 534 -18.99 22.43 17.41
C VAL A 534 -18.24 21.85 16.21
N VAL A 535 -18.92 21.17 15.29
CA VAL A 535 -18.30 20.57 14.09
C VAL A 535 -17.70 21.62 13.15
N ASP A 536 -18.38 22.76 12.99
CA ASP A 536 -17.96 23.89 12.14
C ASP A 536 -17.53 25.11 13.01
N LEU A 537 -16.94 24.86 14.19
CA LEU A 537 -16.68 25.89 15.19
C LEU A 537 -15.80 27.03 14.66
N ASP A 538 -14.83 26.75 13.80
CA ASP A 538 -13.97 27.75 13.20
C ASP A 538 -14.72 28.67 12.23
N ASP A 539 -15.54 28.11 11.35
CA ASP A 539 -16.40 28.85 10.43
C ASP A 539 -17.42 29.73 11.19
N LEU A 540 -17.98 29.21 12.29
CA LEU A 540 -18.88 29.94 13.17
C LEU A 540 -18.18 31.11 13.86
N LEU A 541 -17.02 30.86 14.49
CA LEU A 541 -16.30 31.91 15.20
C LEU A 541 -15.74 32.97 14.25
N LEU A 542 -15.27 32.61 13.05
CA LEU A 542 -14.89 33.57 12.01
C LEU A 542 -16.09 34.43 11.55
N ALA A 543 -17.30 33.86 11.55
CA ALA A 543 -18.51 34.61 11.23
C ALA A 543 -18.97 35.56 12.36
N LEU A 544 -18.38 35.44 13.56
CA LEU A 544 -18.78 36.21 14.75
C LEU A 544 -17.65 37.07 15.35
N THR A 545 -16.40 36.87 14.93
CA THR A 545 -15.20 37.51 15.52
C THR A 545 -14.21 37.96 14.46
N ASP A 546 -13.33 38.91 14.82
CA ASP A 546 -12.32 39.51 13.93
C ASP A 546 -11.17 38.57 13.63
N ARG A 547 -10.73 37.85 14.66
CA ARG A 547 -9.64 36.90 14.63
C ARG A 547 -9.96 35.77 15.59
N LEU A 548 -9.72 34.55 15.14
CA LEU A 548 -9.81 33.37 15.98
C LEU A 548 -8.77 33.45 17.11
N PRO A 549 -9.17 33.38 18.39
CA PRO A 549 -8.24 33.30 19.51
C PRO A 549 -7.71 31.86 19.64
N VAL A 550 -6.94 31.38 18.64
CA VAL A 550 -6.57 29.97 18.48
C VAL A 550 -5.88 29.38 19.72
N VAL A 551 -5.01 30.15 20.38
CA VAL A 551 -4.32 29.67 21.60
C VAL A 551 -5.30 29.45 22.76
N GLN A 552 -6.24 30.38 22.98
CA GLN A 552 -7.24 30.26 24.05
C GLN A 552 -8.23 29.12 23.77
N LEU A 553 -8.66 28.99 22.52
CA LEU A 553 -9.52 27.87 22.10
C LEU A 553 -8.81 26.53 22.26
N TRP A 554 -7.51 26.49 21.94
CA TRP A 554 -6.72 25.29 22.16
C TRP A 554 -6.63 24.95 23.64
N GLU A 555 -6.48 25.90 24.56
CA GLU A 555 -6.48 25.61 26.01
C GLU A 555 -7.75 24.87 26.44
N GLU A 556 -8.93 25.28 25.95
CA GLU A 556 -10.20 24.57 26.23
C GLU A 556 -10.27 23.19 25.57
N ILE A 557 -9.81 23.06 24.32
CA ILE A 557 -9.73 21.79 23.60
C ILE A 557 -8.75 20.84 24.30
N ASP A 558 -7.64 21.37 24.81
CA ASP A 558 -6.59 20.63 25.48
C ASP A 558 -7.07 20.03 26.80
N GLU A 559 -7.90 20.76 27.56
CA GLU A 559 -8.57 20.24 28.74
C GLU A 559 -9.49 19.05 28.40
N HIS A 560 -10.26 19.17 27.32
CA HIS A 560 -11.12 18.09 26.82
C HIS A 560 -10.30 16.85 26.43
N ILE A 561 -9.27 17.03 25.59
CA ILE A 561 -8.41 15.94 25.11
C ILE A 561 -7.65 15.29 26.28
N SER A 562 -7.19 16.07 27.26
CA SER A 562 -6.46 15.57 28.43
C SER A 562 -7.31 14.71 29.36
N ALA A 563 -8.64 14.88 29.31
CA ALA A 563 -9.57 14.07 30.07
C ALA A 563 -9.90 12.72 29.39
N LEU A 564 -9.56 12.53 28.11
CA LEU A 564 -9.83 11.29 27.38
C LEU A 564 -9.03 10.12 27.98
N VAL A 565 -9.74 9.03 28.26
CA VAL A 565 -9.10 7.79 28.71
C VAL A 565 -8.14 7.23 27.66
N ASP A 566 -8.45 7.39 26.37
CA ASP A 566 -7.60 6.97 25.25
C ASP A 566 -6.22 7.64 25.31
N LEU A 567 -6.12 8.89 25.75
CA LEU A 567 -4.83 9.57 25.92
C LEU A 567 -4.13 9.10 27.19
N GLN A 568 -4.87 8.99 28.30
CA GLN A 568 -4.33 8.64 29.61
C GLN A 568 -3.76 7.22 29.65
N GLU A 569 -4.40 6.29 28.94
CA GLU A 569 -4.03 4.88 28.86
C GLU A 569 -3.22 4.54 27.60
N SER A 570 -2.91 5.51 26.73
CA SER A 570 -2.13 5.25 25.53
C SER A 570 -0.74 4.70 25.89
N PRO A 571 -0.36 3.52 25.38
CA PRO A 571 0.97 2.94 25.58
C PRO A 571 2.02 3.58 24.67
N PHE A 572 1.60 4.44 23.73
CA PHE A 572 2.48 5.05 22.76
C PHE A 572 3.11 6.31 23.32
N GLU A 573 4.42 6.40 23.15
CA GLU A 573 5.19 7.60 23.45
C GLU A 573 5.92 8.05 22.18
N PRO A 574 5.61 9.26 21.66
CA PRO A 574 6.31 9.79 20.50
C PRO A 574 7.77 10.08 20.83
N PRO A 575 8.66 10.14 19.83
CA PRO A 575 10.06 10.50 20.05
C PRO A 575 10.14 11.90 20.68
N GLU A 576 11.07 12.12 21.60
CA GLU A 576 11.29 13.47 22.13
C GLU A 576 11.71 14.44 21.01
N PHE A 577 10.92 15.48 20.76
CA PHE A 577 11.26 16.55 19.83
C PHE A 577 11.16 17.91 20.52
N ARG A 578 12.03 18.83 20.09
CA ARG A 578 12.03 20.23 20.52
C ARG A 578 11.88 21.10 19.28
N LEU A 579 10.90 21.99 19.31
CA LEU A 579 10.57 22.92 18.26
C LEU A 579 11.28 24.24 18.55
N ALA A 580 12.11 24.66 17.60
CA ALA A 580 12.81 25.94 17.70
C ALA A 580 11.87 27.12 17.37
N PRO A 581 12.10 28.32 17.93
CA PRO A 581 11.34 29.53 17.61
C PRO A 581 11.49 29.98 16.14
N SER A 582 12.63 29.68 15.51
CA SER A 582 12.91 30.01 14.11
C SER A 582 12.90 28.77 13.22
N GLU A 583 12.44 28.92 11.97
CA GLU A 583 12.61 27.92 10.91
C GLU A 583 14.07 27.85 10.46
N VAL A 584 14.92 27.00 11.05
CA VAL A 584 16.22 26.69 10.46
C VAL A 584 16.73 25.30 10.91
N GLU A 585 16.58 24.32 10.03
CA GLU A 585 17.63 23.47 9.44
C GLU A 585 16.94 22.72 8.28
N PRO A 586 17.44 22.80 7.04
CA PRO A 586 16.86 22.00 5.96
C PRO A 586 17.07 20.52 6.28
N ALA A 587 15.98 19.75 6.35
CA ALA A 587 16.09 18.30 6.43
C ALA A 587 16.30 17.74 5.02
N ASP A 588 17.17 16.74 4.92
CA ASP A 588 17.35 15.97 3.68
C ASP A 588 16.24 14.93 3.52
N THR A 589 14.98 15.37 3.59
CA THR A 589 13.77 14.54 3.70
C THR A 589 13.67 13.55 2.54
N ALA A 590 13.80 14.01 1.30
CA ALA A 590 13.66 13.18 0.12
C ALA A 590 14.71 12.05 0.08
N VAL A 591 16.00 12.40 0.30
CA VAL A 591 17.08 11.40 0.32
C VAL A 591 16.92 10.46 1.50
N GLN A 592 16.53 10.93 2.69
CA GLN A 592 16.30 10.07 3.85
C GLN A 592 15.22 9.01 3.60
N LEU A 593 14.09 9.42 3.01
CA LEU A 593 12.98 8.52 2.70
C LEU A 593 13.36 7.50 1.63
N LEU A 594 14.10 7.92 0.59
CA LEU A 594 14.65 7.00 -0.42
C LEU A 594 15.70 6.05 0.19
N TRP A 595 16.57 6.56 1.05
CA TRP A 595 17.61 5.78 1.70
C TRP A 595 17.02 4.68 2.58
N ARG A 596 15.96 4.99 3.33
CA ARG A 596 15.25 4.03 4.18
C ARG A 596 14.77 2.79 3.42
N ASP A 597 14.34 2.97 2.18
CA ASP A 597 13.74 1.88 1.39
C ASP A 597 14.74 1.21 0.43
N MET A 598 16.00 1.68 0.36
CA MET A 598 16.97 1.21 -0.65
C MET A 598 17.37 -0.27 -0.51
N ASP A 599 17.24 -0.84 0.69
CA ASP A 599 17.58 -2.23 1.00
C ASP A 599 16.36 -3.05 1.45
N ASP A 600 15.14 -2.56 1.17
CA ASP A 600 13.92 -3.30 1.48
C ASP A 600 13.90 -4.68 0.77
N ALA A 601 13.33 -5.67 1.44
CA ALA A 601 13.17 -7.01 0.91
C ALA A 601 12.20 -7.09 -0.29
N ALA A 602 11.30 -6.12 -0.43
CA ALA A 602 10.48 -5.91 -1.63
C ALA A 602 11.35 -5.28 -2.72
N ILE A 603 11.84 -6.13 -3.64
CA ILE A 603 12.87 -5.76 -4.62
C ILE A 603 12.45 -4.61 -5.54
N GLU A 604 11.17 -4.53 -5.91
CA GLU A 604 10.61 -3.42 -6.70
C GLU A 604 10.73 -2.09 -5.98
N LEU A 605 10.33 -2.05 -4.70
CA LEU A 605 10.41 -0.86 -3.87
C LEU A 605 11.87 -0.42 -3.70
N ALA A 606 12.75 -1.37 -3.38
CA ALA A 606 14.17 -1.10 -3.23
C ALA A 606 14.81 -0.54 -4.51
N TRP A 607 14.39 -1.00 -5.69
CA TRP A 607 14.90 -0.47 -6.95
C TRP A 607 14.35 0.89 -7.32
N GLU A 608 13.07 1.20 -7.07
CA GLU A 608 12.58 2.57 -7.24
C GLU A 608 13.29 3.55 -6.30
N ALA A 609 13.55 3.13 -5.06
CA ALA A 609 14.32 3.92 -4.10
C ALA A 609 15.75 4.21 -4.61
N ARG A 610 16.46 3.19 -5.10
CA ARG A 610 17.80 3.38 -5.71
C ARG A 610 17.76 4.25 -6.96
N ARG A 611 16.78 4.06 -7.85
CA ARG A 611 16.59 4.90 -9.04
C ARG A 611 16.38 6.36 -8.64
N GLY A 612 15.57 6.62 -7.60
CA GLY A 612 15.39 7.97 -7.07
C GLY A 612 16.68 8.60 -6.52
N LEU A 613 17.50 7.84 -5.81
CA LEU A 613 18.81 8.33 -5.33
C LEU A 613 19.77 8.63 -6.50
N ILE A 614 19.77 7.80 -7.54
CA ILE A 614 20.56 8.03 -8.77
C ILE A 614 20.07 9.29 -9.49
N ASP A 615 18.75 9.45 -9.65
CA ASP A 615 18.13 10.63 -10.27
C ASP A 615 18.47 11.92 -9.50
N ILE A 616 18.44 11.88 -8.16
CA ILE A 616 18.83 13.02 -7.30
C ILE A 616 20.33 13.33 -7.44
N ALA A 617 21.19 12.31 -7.42
CA ALA A 617 22.63 12.50 -7.60
C ALA A 617 22.94 13.17 -8.96
N ALA A 618 22.19 12.82 -10.02
CA ALA A 618 22.33 13.43 -11.34
C ALA A 618 21.86 14.91 -11.41
N LEU A 619 21.03 15.37 -10.47
CA LEU A 619 20.61 16.78 -10.36
C LEU A 619 21.63 17.69 -9.63
N ASN A 620 22.71 17.13 -9.05
CA ASN A 620 23.74 17.83 -8.27
C ASN A 620 23.17 18.69 -7.12
N GLY A 621 22.01 18.33 -6.55
CA GLY A 621 21.39 19.03 -5.40
C GLY A 621 22.05 18.62 -4.08
N ASN A 622 21.80 17.37 -3.67
CA ASN A 622 22.33 16.75 -2.45
C ASN A 622 23.38 15.64 -2.71
N ALA A 623 24.22 15.81 -3.74
CA ALA A 623 25.25 14.82 -4.10
C ALA A 623 26.17 14.45 -2.91
N GLU A 624 26.53 15.43 -2.07
CA GLU A 624 27.39 15.20 -0.91
C GLU A 624 26.73 14.36 0.19
N SER A 625 25.42 14.56 0.44
CA SER A 625 24.67 13.76 1.41
C SER A 625 24.55 12.31 0.94
N VAL A 626 24.19 12.11 -0.33
CA VAL A 626 24.15 10.78 -0.96
C VAL A 626 25.53 10.12 -0.88
N ARG A 627 26.61 10.88 -1.16
CA ARG A 627 28.00 10.39 -1.09
C ARG A 627 28.37 9.90 0.32
N CYS A 628 28.11 10.70 1.35
CA CYS A 628 28.39 10.35 2.75
C CYS A 628 27.65 9.08 3.19
N ARG A 629 26.39 8.93 2.78
CA ARG A 629 25.57 7.76 3.08
C ARG A 629 26.05 6.51 2.37
N LEU A 630 26.43 6.60 1.09
CA LEU A 630 27.02 5.50 0.34
C LEU A 630 28.31 5.02 1.01
N GLN A 631 29.18 5.94 1.41
CA GLN A 631 30.43 5.60 2.10
C GLN A 631 30.14 4.85 3.41
N ALA A 632 29.18 5.33 4.21
CA ALA A 632 28.76 4.65 5.43
C ALA A 632 28.17 3.26 5.17
N ALA A 633 27.36 3.09 4.12
CA ALA A 633 26.76 1.81 3.76
C ALA A 633 27.78 0.78 3.25
N LEU A 634 28.82 1.20 2.52
CA LEU A 634 29.92 0.32 2.12
C LEU A 634 30.70 -0.22 3.34
N GLY A 635 30.76 0.54 4.44
CA GLY A 635 31.31 0.08 5.73
C GLY A 635 30.30 -0.64 6.65
N GLY A 636 29.05 -0.80 6.21
CA GLY A 636 27.94 -1.26 7.03
C GLY A 636 27.69 -2.77 7.03
N SER A 637 26.42 -3.15 7.25
CA SER A 637 25.97 -4.54 7.18
C SER A 637 26.05 -5.08 5.75
N PHE A 638 26.02 -6.42 5.59
CA PHE A 638 26.02 -7.02 4.25
C PHE A 638 24.83 -6.54 3.38
N ARG A 639 23.68 -6.21 4.00
CA ARG A 639 22.51 -5.66 3.29
C ARG A 639 22.79 -4.27 2.74
N HIS A 640 23.32 -3.38 3.59
CA HIS A 640 23.71 -2.03 3.18
C HIS A 640 24.81 -2.06 2.12
N GLN A 641 25.82 -2.92 2.27
CA GLN A 641 26.90 -3.10 1.30
C GLN A 641 26.35 -3.53 -0.07
N THR A 642 25.52 -4.57 -0.10
CA THR A 642 24.92 -5.06 -1.35
C THR A 642 24.05 -4.00 -2.03
N ALA A 643 23.23 -3.27 -1.26
CA ALA A 643 22.39 -2.21 -1.81
C ALA A 643 23.21 -1.02 -2.35
N ALA A 644 24.25 -0.59 -1.62
CA ALA A 644 25.16 0.47 -2.04
C ALA A 644 25.95 0.07 -3.31
N LEU A 645 26.49 -1.15 -3.36
CA LEU A 645 27.21 -1.65 -4.53
C LEU A 645 26.29 -1.82 -5.75
N ALA A 646 25.04 -2.26 -5.56
CA ALA A 646 24.05 -2.31 -6.63
C ALA A 646 23.78 -0.92 -7.23
N MET A 647 23.67 0.11 -6.37
CA MET A 647 23.52 1.50 -6.81
C MET A 647 24.79 2.01 -7.51
N LEU A 648 25.98 1.76 -6.96
CA LEU A 648 27.25 2.16 -7.56
C LEU A 648 27.51 1.49 -8.91
N ASN A 649 27.10 0.23 -9.09
CA ASN A 649 27.19 -0.48 -10.37
C ASN A 649 26.36 0.25 -11.45
N CYS A 650 25.14 0.68 -11.10
CA CYS A 650 24.32 1.51 -12.00
C CYS A 650 24.92 2.90 -12.23
N MET A 651 25.49 3.53 -11.20
CA MET A 651 26.16 4.83 -11.33
C MET A 651 27.43 4.74 -12.17
N ALA A 652 28.20 3.66 -12.12
CA ALA A 652 29.39 3.49 -12.96
C ALA A 652 29.04 3.59 -14.46
N VAL A 653 27.87 3.06 -14.85
CA VAL A 653 27.35 3.14 -16.22
C VAL A 653 26.71 4.50 -16.53
N ALA A 654 25.89 5.05 -15.62
CA ALA A 654 25.14 6.28 -15.86
C ALA A 654 25.97 7.57 -15.67
N ASN A 655 26.91 7.56 -14.71
CA ASN A 655 27.79 8.65 -14.34
C ASN A 655 29.07 8.12 -13.65
N SER A 656 30.03 7.65 -14.44
CA SER A 656 31.27 7.04 -13.95
C SER A 656 32.06 7.91 -12.99
N SER A 657 31.97 9.24 -13.08
CA SER A 657 32.70 10.17 -12.22
C SER A 657 32.34 10.05 -10.74
N LEU A 658 31.06 9.89 -10.41
CA LEU A 658 30.60 9.75 -9.03
C LEU A 658 30.97 8.37 -8.45
N ALA A 659 30.88 7.31 -9.25
CA ALA A 659 31.27 5.97 -8.81
C ALA A 659 32.80 5.86 -8.59
N ALA A 660 33.60 6.57 -9.39
CA ALA A 660 35.05 6.63 -9.25
C ALA A 660 35.53 7.30 -7.94
N GLU A 661 34.67 8.04 -7.22
CA GLU A 661 35.01 8.60 -5.91
C GLU A 661 35.18 7.51 -4.83
N PHE A 662 34.65 6.31 -5.05
CA PHE A 662 34.64 5.20 -4.09
C PHE A 662 35.69 4.12 -4.40
N LEU A 663 36.67 4.40 -5.25
CA LEU A 663 37.67 3.41 -5.67
C LEU A 663 38.37 2.72 -4.49
N SER A 664 38.70 3.48 -3.44
CA SER A 664 39.40 2.92 -2.27
C SER A 664 38.55 1.89 -1.52
N GLU A 665 37.26 2.16 -1.38
CA GLU A 665 36.29 1.27 -0.75
C GLU A 665 36.02 0.06 -1.65
N LEU A 666 35.92 0.25 -2.97
CA LEU A 666 35.73 -0.82 -3.95
C LEU A 666 36.92 -1.78 -3.98
N GLU A 667 38.15 -1.27 -3.99
CA GLU A 667 39.37 -2.07 -3.91
C GLU A 667 39.43 -2.90 -2.61
N ALA A 668 39.02 -2.31 -1.48
CA ALA A 668 38.97 -3.02 -0.20
C ALA A 668 37.93 -4.16 -0.20
N LEU A 669 36.83 -4.01 -0.95
CA LEU A 669 35.76 -5.00 -1.05
C LEU A 669 35.98 -6.03 -2.18
N ALA A 670 36.89 -5.78 -3.11
CA ALA A 670 37.16 -6.62 -4.29
C ALA A 670 37.61 -8.04 -3.95
N TRP A 671 38.07 -8.31 -2.72
CA TRP A 671 38.40 -9.65 -2.21
C TRP A 671 37.71 -9.98 -0.88
N SER A 672 36.57 -9.34 -0.61
CA SER A 672 35.74 -9.59 0.58
C SER A 672 35.40 -11.09 0.74
N PRO A 673 35.37 -11.66 1.96
CA PRO A 673 34.92 -13.03 2.17
C PRO A 673 33.43 -13.22 1.84
N LEU A 674 32.64 -12.14 1.82
CA LEU A 674 31.25 -12.15 1.39
C LEU A 674 31.20 -12.18 -0.14
N GLY A 675 31.07 -13.36 -0.75
CA GLY A 675 31.19 -13.52 -2.21
C GLY A 675 30.22 -12.67 -3.06
N VAL A 676 29.03 -12.37 -2.54
CA VAL A 676 28.07 -11.46 -3.20
C VAL A 676 28.62 -10.02 -3.25
N VAL A 677 29.16 -9.53 -2.14
CA VAL A 677 29.80 -8.20 -2.03
C VAL A 677 31.06 -8.15 -2.89
N ARG A 678 31.86 -9.23 -2.87
CA ARG A 678 33.06 -9.40 -3.69
C ARG A 678 32.74 -9.23 -5.18
N LEU A 679 31.78 -10.00 -5.70
CA LEU A 679 31.38 -9.92 -7.10
C LEU A 679 30.82 -8.54 -7.45
N ALA A 680 29.95 -7.98 -6.60
CA ALA A 680 29.38 -6.67 -6.86
C ALA A 680 30.44 -5.56 -6.92
N ALA A 681 31.43 -5.55 -6.03
CA ALA A 681 32.54 -4.59 -6.06
C ALA A 681 33.43 -4.75 -7.30
N GLN A 682 33.77 -5.99 -7.66
CA GLN A 682 34.53 -6.30 -8.88
C GLN A 682 33.78 -5.86 -10.15
N ASN A 683 32.46 -6.05 -10.17
CA ASN A 683 31.61 -5.58 -11.25
C ASN A 683 31.68 -4.06 -11.38
N VAL A 684 31.59 -3.29 -10.28
CA VAL A 684 31.74 -1.83 -10.34
C VAL A 684 33.12 -1.41 -10.86
N LEU A 685 34.20 -2.04 -10.39
CA LEU A 685 35.56 -1.76 -10.87
C LEU A 685 35.68 -2.04 -12.38
N GLY A 686 35.10 -3.14 -12.85
CA GLY A 686 35.06 -3.51 -14.26
C GLY A 686 34.34 -2.47 -15.12
N GLU A 687 33.17 -1.99 -14.68
CA GLU A 687 32.42 -0.92 -15.37
C GLU A 687 33.18 0.41 -15.40
N LEU A 688 34.01 0.68 -14.38
CA LEU A 688 34.92 1.84 -14.35
C LEU A 688 36.18 1.66 -15.22
N GLY A 689 36.43 0.46 -15.75
CA GLY A 689 37.63 0.15 -16.53
C GLY A 689 38.88 -0.04 -15.67
N GLU A 690 38.73 -0.24 -14.36
CA GLU A 690 39.82 -0.39 -13.41
C GLU A 690 40.27 -1.84 -13.28
N SER A 691 41.57 -2.05 -13.09
CA SER A 691 42.11 -3.39 -12.86
C SER A 691 41.80 -3.87 -11.45
N LEU A 692 41.47 -5.16 -11.30
CA LEU A 692 41.27 -5.75 -9.99
C LEU A 692 42.56 -5.67 -9.14
N PRO A 693 42.46 -5.37 -7.82
CA PRO A 693 43.60 -5.41 -6.94
C PRO A 693 44.19 -6.82 -6.86
N THR A 694 45.48 -6.92 -6.52
CA THR A 694 46.18 -8.21 -6.46
C THR A 694 45.46 -9.18 -5.52
N ALA A 695 45.15 -10.38 -6.04
CA ALA A 695 44.47 -11.41 -5.28
C ALA A 695 45.26 -11.78 -4.00
N PRO A 696 44.58 -12.02 -2.88
CA PRO A 696 45.23 -12.53 -1.68
C PRO A 696 45.85 -13.91 -1.96
N GLY A 697 46.93 -14.23 -1.25
CA GLY A 697 47.53 -15.56 -1.32
C GLY A 697 46.56 -16.67 -0.88
N PRO A 698 46.76 -17.91 -1.34
CA PRO A 698 45.84 -19.01 -1.08
C PRO A 698 45.69 -19.28 0.42
N ARG A 699 44.45 -19.53 0.85
CA ARG A 699 44.07 -19.78 2.25
C ARG A 699 43.91 -21.28 2.50
N ILE A 700 44.16 -21.69 3.73
CA ILE A 700 43.94 -23.09 4.15
C ILE A 700 42.44 -23.31 4.31
N LEU A 701 41.91 -24.33 3.64
CA LEU A 701 40.51 -24.71 3.77
C LEU A 701 40.19 -25.25 5.18
N PRO A 702 39.00 -24.94 5.73
CA PRO A 702 38.49 -25.52 6.96
C PRO A 702 38.50 -27.06 7.01
N ALA A 703 38.67 -27.64 8.19
CA ALA A 703 38.80 -29.10 8.36
C ALA A 703 37.58 -29.91 7.89
N ILE A 704 36.39 -29.29 7.76
CA ILE A 704 35.17 -29.98 7.30
C ILE A 704 35.32 -30.59 5.91
N TYR A 705 36.11 -29.98 5.03
CA TYR A 705 36.34 -30.48 3.68
C TYR A 705 37.13 -31.79 3.65
N GLN A 706 37.77 -32.16 4.76
CA GLN A 706 38.50 -33.42 4.92
C GLN A 706 37.64 -34.53 5.55
N LEU A 707 36.40 -34.21 5.94
CA LEU A 707 35.50 -35.16 6.59
C LEU A 707 34.66 -35.93 5.56
N GLN A 708 34.35 -37.18 5.86
CA GLN A 708 33.31 -37.93 5.18
C GLN A 708 32.04 -37.90 6.01
N LEU A 709 31.03 -37.18 5.53
CA LEU A 709 29.72 -37.12 6.18
C LEU A 709 28.79 -38.22 5.65
N PRO A 710 27.94 -38.83 6.49
CA PRO A 710 26.99 -39.82 6.04
C PRO A 710 25.95 -39.17 5.10
N PRO A 711 25.43 -39.92 4.10
CA PRO A 711 24.42 -39.40 3.19
C PRO A 711 23.18 -38.94 3.98
N ALA A 712 22.73 -37.71 3.72
CA ALA A 712 21.55 -37.16 4.37
C ALA A 712 20.30 -37.98 4.03
N ARG A 713 19.34 -38.09 4.96
CA ARG A 713 18.01 -38.65 4.67
C ARG A 713 17.29 -37.69 3.72
N ARG A 714 17.33 -37.98 2.42
CA ARG A 714 16.67 -37.19 1.38
C ARG A 714 15.17 -37.42 1.47
N THR A 715 14.44 -36.49 2.09
CA THR A 715 12.97 -36.44 1.99
C THR A 715 12.60 -35.55 0.80
N GLU A 716 11.64 -36.00 -0.03
CA GLU A 716 11.11 -35.16 -1.12
C GLU A 716 10.46 -33.88 -0.58
N THR A 717 9.92 -33.95 0.64
CA THR A 717 9.33 -32.85 1.40
C THR A 717 10.25 -32.37 2.53
N SER A 718 10.11 -31.10 2.95
CA SER A 718 10.83 -30.58 4.12
C SER A 718 10.49 -31.39 5.37
N LEU A 719 11.47 -31.57 6.27
CA LEU A 719 11.26 -32.26 7.55
C LEU A 719 10.26 -31.53 8.45
N THR A 720 10.05 -30.22 8.21
CA THR A 720 9.07 -29.39 8.92
C THR A 720 7.72 -29.26 8.20
N GLY A 721 7.56 -29.88 7.03
CA GLY A 721 6.39 -29.72 6.17
C GLY A 721 6.38 -28.40 5.39
N GLU A 722 5.44 -28.25 4.46
CA GLU A 722 5.22 -26.99 3.73
C GLU A 722 4.23 -26.11 4.51
N PRO A 723 4.60 -24.88 4.91
CA PRO A 723 3.67 -23.97 5.54
C PRO A 723 2.60 -23.51 4.53
N PRO A 724 1.40 -23.09 5.01
CA PRO A 724 0.40 -22.46 4.15
C PRO A 724 0.98 -21.24 3.41
N PRO A 725 0.42 -20.88 2.23
CA PRO A 725 0.80 -19.65 1.54
C PRO A 725 0.81 -18.43 2.47
N GLY A 726 1.89 -17.66 2.42
CA GLY A 726 2.09 -16.47 3.25
C GLY A 726 2.58 -16.71 4.68
N ALA A 727 2.63 -17.96 5.18
CA ALA A 727 3.22 -18.22 6.49
C ALA A 727 4.77 -18.31 6.42
N PRO A 728 5.48 -17.85 7.46
CA PRO A 728 6.92 -18.04 7.59
C PRO A 728 7.35 -19.50 7.51
N LEU A 729 8.58 -19.72 7.06
CA LEU A 729 9.17 -21.05 7.08
C LEU A 729 9.48 -21.44 8.53
N PRO A 730 9.11 -22.67 8.98
CA PRO A 730 9.49 -23.15 10.30
C PRO A 730 10.99 -23.03 10.53
N ASP A 731 11.38 -22.74 11.77
CA ASP A 731 12.79 -22.74 12.14
C ASP A 731 13.34 -24.17 12.11
N THR A 732 14.53 -24.32 11.54
CA THR A 732 15.19 -25.62 11.36
C THR A 732 16.69 -25.47 11.52
N LYS A 733 17.32 -26.51 12.08
CA LYS A 733 18.78 -26.65 12.20
C LYS A 733 19.34 -27.67 11.22
N ASP A 734 18.49 -28.26 10.39
CA ASP A 734 18.91 -29.24 9.40
C ASP A 734 19.60 -28.53 8.22
N PRO A 735 20.88 -28.82 7.95
CA PRO A 735 21.62 -28.20 6.85
C PRO A 735 20.97 -28.43 5.49
N PHE A 736 20.33 -29.59 5.28
CA PHE A 736 19.68 -29.91 4.01
C PHE A 736 18.48 -28.97 3.75
N ASP A 737 17.59 -28.81 4.72
CA ASP A 737 16.46 -27.87 4.61
C ASP A 737 16.92 -26.40 4.51
N LEU A 738 17.96 -25.98 5.24
CA LEU A 738 18.48 -24.60 5.20
C LEU A 738 19.05 -24.20 3.82
N THR A 739 19.60 -25.16 3.08
CA THR A 739 20.33 -24.93 1.83
C THR A 739 19.53 -25.29 0.58
N ARG A 740 18.26 -25.68 0.75
CA ARG A 740 17.42 -26.27 -0.30
C ARG A 740 17.37 -25.48 -1.60
N MET A 741 17.32 -24.15 -1.50
CA MET A 741 17.31 -23.24 -2.66
C MET A 741 18.54 -23.40 -3.57
N PHE A 742 19.67 -23.86 -3.02
CA PHE A 742 20.95 -23.96 -3.71
C PHE A 742 21.36 -25.40 -4.01
N HIS A 743 20.49 -26.40 -3.79
CA HIS A 743 20.85 -27.81 -4.02
C HIS A 743 21.29 -28.11 -5.45
N SER A 744 20.68 -27.48 -6.46
CA SER A 744 21.13 -27.63 -7.85
C SER A 744 22.55 -27.11 -8.05
N ALA A 745 22.87 -25.95 -7.48
CA ALA A 745 24.21 -25.36 -7.54
C ALA A 745 25.25 -26.18 -6.75
N LEU A 746 24.89 -26.66 -5.55
CA LEU A 746 25.76 -27.49 -4.72
C LEU A 746 26.06 -28.85 -5.35
N ARG A 747 25.13 -29.43 -6.13
CA ARG A 747 25.38 -30.65 -6.91
C ARG A 747 26.40 -30.41 -8.01
N VAL A 748 26.22 -29.35 -8.79
CA VAL A 748 27.20 -28.96 -9.83
C VAL A 748 28.57 -28.71 -9.21
N LEU A 749 28.62 -28.06 -8.05
CA LEU A 749 29.87 -27.83 -7.32
C LEU A 749 30.50 -29.14 -6.80
N SER A 750 29.68 -30.10 -6.35
CA SER A 750 30.15 -31.43 -5.94
C SER A 750 30.65 -32.28 -7.11
N GLU A 751 30.16 -32.04 -8.33
CA GLU A 751 30.67 -32.69 -9.54
C GLU A 751 31.96 -32.04 -10.06
N ALA A 752 32.07 -30.71 -9.88
CA ALA A 752 33.24 -29.93 -10.27
C ALA A 752 34.40 -29.99 -9.26
N THR A 753 34.16 -30.47 -8.05
CA THR A 753 35.15 -30.59 -6.96
C THR A 753 35.18 -32.02 -6.42
N ASP A 754 36.23 -32.41 -5.71
CA ASP A 754 36.29 -33.72 -5.04
C ASP A 754 35.48 -33.77 -3.72
N PHE A 755 34.70 -32.72 -3.41
CA PHE A 755 33.92 -32.63 -2.19
C PHE A 755 32.51 -33.20 -2.36
N SER A 756 32.03 -33.94 -1.36
CA SER A 756 30.68 -34.49 -1.40
C SER A 756 29.62 -33.41 -1.21
N PHE A 757 28.45 -33.62 -1.81
CA PHE A 757 27.27 -32.77 -1.64
C PHE A 757 26.93 -32.52 -0.15
N GLU A 758 27.08 -33.54 0.70
CA GLU A 758 26.84 -33.45 2.14
C GLU A 758 27.81 -32.48 2.82
N VAL A 759 29.12 -32.55 2.50
CA VAL A 759 30.13 -31.63 3.04
C VAL A 759 29.80 -30.18 2.66
N LEU A 760 29.48 -29.94 1.40
CA LEU A 760 29.14 -28.60 0.89
C LEU A 760 27.87 -28.05 1.54
N THR A 761 26.85 -28.89 1.68
CA THR A 761 25.58 -28.55 2.34
C THR A 761 25.78 -28.17 3.82
N HIS A 762 26.53 -29.00 4.56
CA HIS A 762 26.86 -28.71 5.95
C HIS A 762 27.70 -27.45 6.11
N ARG A 763 28.69 -27.24 5.23
CA ARG A 763 29.54 -26.05 5.29
C ARG A 763 28.75 -24.79 4.97
N MET A 764 27.89 -24.81 3.96
CA MET A 764 27.03 -23.67 3.66
C MET A 764 26.12 -23.32 4.85
N ALA A 765 25.51 -24.31 5.50
CA ALA A 765 24.70 -24.07 6.70
C ALA A 765 25.52 -23.49 7.87
N GLN A 766 26.79 -23.92 8.05
CA GLN A 766 27.70 -23.33 9.05
C GLN A 766 28.07 -21.87 8.74
N LEU A 767 28.04 -21.45 7.48
CA LEU A 767 28.34 -20.08 7.08
C LEU A 767 27.15 -19.13 7.30
N MET A 768 25.92 -19.62 7.33
CA MET A 768 24.72 -18.77 7.51
C MET A 768 24.77 -17.95 8.82
N PRO A 769 25.03 -18.52 10.01
CA PRO A 769 25.17 -17.74 11.25
C PRO A 769 26.35 -16.76 11.26
N LEU A 770 27.36 -16.96 10.40
CA LEU A 770 28.49 -16.03 10.25
C LEU A 770 28.15 -14.84 9.36
N VAL A 771 27.20 -15.01 8.43
CA VAL A 771 26.66 -13.90 7.63
C VAL A 771 25.72 -13.05 8.48
N ALA A 772 24.80 -13.69 9.22
CA ALA A 772 23.87 -13.01 10.11
C ALA A 772 23.41 -13.93 11.25
N PRO A 773 23.24 -13.41 12.48
CA PRO A 773 22.73 -14.19 13.62
C PRO A 773 21.39 -14.87 13.32
N GLU A 774 21.13 -16.06 13.88
CA GLU A 774 19.88 -16.82 13.65
C GLU A 774 18.63 -16.01 14.03
N GLU A 775 18.78 -15.13 15.01
CA GLU A 775 17.73 -14.25 15.52
C GLU A 775 17.26 -13.21 14.49
N THR A 776 18.00 -12.98 13.38
CA THR A 776 17.62 -12.01 12.35
C THR A 776 16.92 -12.63 11.14
N TRP A 777 16.73 -13.95 11.11
CA TRP A 777 16.09 -14.66 10.00
C TRP A 777 15.20 -15.84 10.45
N SER A 778 14.78 -15.80 11.72
CA SER A 778 13.84 -16.74 12.31
C SER A 778 12.41 -16.54 11.80
N SER A 779 11.56 -17.53 12.06
CA SER A 779 10.13 -17.47 11.78
C SER A 779 9.43 -16.31 12.51
N GLU A 780 9.86 -15.99 13.72
CA GLU A 780 9.36 -14.85 14.51
C GLU A 780 9.71 -13.51 13.86
N VAL A 781 10.94 -13.35 13.35
CA VAL A 781 11.33 -12.12 12.65
C VAL A 781 10.55 -11.96 11.35
N GLU A 782 10.39 -13.02 10.57
CA GLU A 782 9.59 -12.97 9.34
C GLU A 782 8.12 -12.61 9.65
N HIS A 783 7.56 -13.11 10.77
CA HIS A 783 6.25 -12.70 11.25
C HIS A 783 6.17 -11.19 11.56
N LYS A 784 7.15 -10.65 12.29
CA LYS A 784 7.22 -9.21 12.62
C LYS A 784 7.41 -8.35 11.37
N GLU A 785 8.31 -8.75 10.46
CA GLU A 785 8.56 -8.09 9.18
C GLU A 785 7.31 -8.06 8.30
N ARG A 786 6.53 -9.15 8.30
CA ARG A 786 5.25 -9.23 7.59
C ARG A 786 4.20 -8.31 8.22
N GLN A 787 4.01 -8.38 9.54
CA GLN A 787 3.04 -7.56 10.25
C GLN A 787 3.34 -6.07 10.05
N LEU A 788 4.61 -5.67 10.16
CA LEU A 788 5.04 -4.30 9.91
C LEU A 788 4.68 -3.85 8.48
N ARG A 789 4.96 -4.67 7.46
CA ARG A 789 4.60 -4.35 6.06
C ARG A 789 3.10 -4.23 5.85
N GLU A 790 2.31 -5.11 6.47
CA GLU A 790 0.85 -5.06 6.42
C GLU A 790 0.33 -3.75 7.04
N CYS A 791 0.83 -3.36 8.22
CA CYS A 791 0.52 -2.08 8.87
C CYS A 791 0.96 -0.88 8.01
N LEU A 792 2.10 -0.95 7.34
CA LEU A 792 2.58 0.12 6.45
C LEU A 792 1.81 0.20 5.12
N GLY A 793 0.92 -0.76 4.83
CA GLY A 793 0.26 -0.85 3.53
C GLY A 793 1.18 -1.32 2.40
N ILE A 794 2.37 -1.85 2.70
CA ILE A 794 3.30 -2.41 1.71
C ILE A 794 2.83 -3.81 1.35
N LYS A 795 1.97 -3.89 0.36
CA LYS A 795 1.40 -5.15 -0.13
C LYS A 795 2.14 -5.58 -1.40
N LEU A 796 3.41 -5.93 -1.26
CA LEU A 796 4.30 -6.37 -2.34
C LEU A 796 4.81 -7.79 -2.07
N THR A 797 5.21 -8.49 -3.12
CA THR A 797 6.06 -9.67 -2.96
C THR A 797 7.42 -9.25 -2.37
N TYR A 798 7.94 -10.03 -1.42
CA TYR A 798 9.21 -9.72 -0.77
C TYR A 798 10.05 -10.97 -0.56
N ARG A 799 11.37 -10.79 -0.50
CA ARG A 799 12.31 -11.86 -0.23
C ARG A 799 12.39 -12.15 1.26
N ARG A 800 12.25 -13.42 1.63
CA ARG A 800 12.42 -13.83 3.02
C ARG A 800 13.85 -13.55 3.48
N SER A 801 14.01 -13.02 4.69
CA SER A 801 15.31 -12.73 5.29
C SER A 801 16.26 -13.94 5.26
N ARG A 802 15.75 -15.15 5.49
CA ARG A 802 16.51 -16.42 5.41
C ARG A 802 17.09 -16.68 4.02
N SER A 803 16.36 -16.36 2.95
CA SER A 803 16.82 -16.58 1.57
C SER A 803 18.00 -15.67 1.21
N THR A 804 17.99 -14.41 1.68
CA THR A 804 19.09 -13.47 1.47
C THR A 804 20.35 -13.89 2.25
N VAL A 805 20.18 -14.38 3.49
CA VAL A 805 21.30 -14.94 4.28
C VAL A 805 21.88 -16.18 3.59
N ALA A 806 21.04 -17.08 3.09
CA ALA A 806 21.47 -18.26 2.34
C ALA A 806 22.23 -17.87 1.06
N GLN A 807 21.79 -16.84 0.34
CA GLN A 807 22.51 -16.32 -0.83
C GLN A 807 23.93 -15.87 -0.47
N HIS A 808 24.08 -15.07 0.58
CA HIS A 808 25.38 -14.61 1.03
C HIS A 808 26.26 -15.76 1.57
N ALA A 809 25.67 -16.75 2.24
CA ALA A 809 26.38 -17.94 2.70
C ALA A 809 26.89 -18.79 1.53
N PHE A 810 26.11 -18.91 0.45
CA PHE A 810 26.56 -19.54 -0.80
C PHE A 810 27.72 -18.76 -1.44
N GLY A 811 27.64 -17.42 -1.46
CA GLY A 811 28.74 -16.57 -1.89
C GLY A 811 30.01 -16.76 -1.05
N CYS A 812 29.88 -16.88 0.28
CA CYS A 812 31.00 -17.18 1.18
C CYS A 812 31.63 -18.54 0.88
N LEU A 813 30.81 -19.56 0.59
CA LEU A 813 31.29 -20.89 0.21
C LEU A 813 32.15 -20.83 -1.05
N LEU A 814 31.67 -20.14 -2.09
CA LEU A 814 32.41 -19.98 -3.35
C LEU A 814 33.71 -19.18 -3.16
N ALA A 815 33.67 -18.11 -2.38
CA ALA A 815 34.85 -17.32 -2.05
C ALA A 815 35.89 -18.15 -1.27
N GLU A 816 35.47 -18.96 -0.30
CA GLU A 816 36.33 -19.85 0.48
C GLU A 816 37.02 -20.91 -0.40
N LEU A 817 36.28 -21.51 -1.34
CA LEU A 817 36.83 -22.51 -2.27
C LEU A 817 37.79 -21.90 -3.30
N CYS A 818 37.49 -20.69 -3.78
CA CYS A 818 38.42 -19.98 -4.66
C CYS A 818 39.69 -19.57 -3.92
N ASP A 819 39.56 -18.94 -2.75
CA ASP A 819 40.70 -18.55 -1.93
C ASP A 819 41.54 -19.78 -1.53
N GLY A 820 40.93 -20.97 -1.43
CA GLY A 820 41.60 -22.25 -1.23
C GLY A 820 42.26 -22.87 -2.47
N GLY A 821 42.10 -22.26 -3.65
CA GLY A 821 42.65 -22.74 -4.92
C GLY A 821 41.94 -23.97 -5.50
N VAL A 822 40.70 -24.24 -5.09
CA VAL A 822 39.93 -25.41 -5.59
C VAL A 822 39.17 -25.10 -6.86
N ILE A 823 38.65 -23.87 -6.98
CA ILE A 823 37.90 -23.39 -8.13
C ILE A 823 38.41 -22.02 -8.58
N GLU A 824 38.18 -21.68 -9.84
CA GLU A 824 38.35 -20.32 -10.35
C GLU A 824 37.21 -19.41 -9.87
N TRP A 825 37.44 -18.09 -9.82
CA TRP A 825 36.44 -17.08 -9.41
C TRP A 825 36.07 -16.16 -10.56
N VAL A 826 34.79 -15.89 -10.85
CA VAL A 826 33.56 -16.64 -10.49
C VAL A 826 33.22 -17.58 -11.64
N PRO A 827 32.90 -18.87 -11.41
CA PRO A 827 32.44 -19.73 -12.49
C PRO A 827 31.10 -19.22 -13.04
N HIS A 828 30.99 -19.04 -14.36
CA HIS A 828 29.85 -18.38 -15.02
C HIS A 828 28.48 -18.90 -14.57
N PHE A 829 28.32 -20.22 -14.43
CA PHE A 829 27.08 -20.86 -13.97
C PHE A 829 26.58 -20.35 -12.59
N PHE A 830 27.49 -19.93 -11.71
CA PHE A 830 27.15 -19.47 -10.36
C PHE A 830 26.86 -17.98 -10.27
N GLU A 831 27.24 -17.19 -11.28
CA GLU A 831 27.10 -15.74 -11.29
C GLU A 831 25.64 -15.31 -11.05
N ARG A 832 24.68 -15.98 -11.70
CA ARG A 832 23.23 -15.74 -11.53
C ARG A 832 22.69 -15.86 -10.08
N PHE A 833 23.43 -16.51 -9.18
CA PHE A 833 23.07 -16.62 -7.76
C PHE A 833 23.69 -15.50 -6.92
N LEU A 834 24.76 -14.86 -7.41
CA LEU A 834 25.49 -13.81 -6.71
C LEU A 834 25.12 -12.41 -7.22
N THR A 835 24.66 -12.27 -8.46
CA THR A 835 24.32 -10.97 -9.06
C THR A 835 23.11 -10.33 -8.41
N CYS A 836 23.32 -9.14 -7.85
CA CYS A 836 22.29 -8.32 -7.19
C CYS A 836 21.78 -7.15 -8.04
N SER A 837 22.46 -6.84 -9.15
CA SER A 837 22.13 -5.72 -10.05
C SER A 837 22.63 -5.98 -11.47
N ASP A 838 21.88 -5.51 -12.45
CA ASP A 838 22.25 -5.43 -13.84
C ASP A 838 21.92 -4.02 -14.39
N PRO A 839 22.92 -3.15 -14.59
CA PRO A 839 22.70 -1.75 -14.94
C PRO A 839 21.87 -1.56 -16.21
N ILE A 840 21.95 -2.48 -17.19
CA ILE A 840 21.21 -2.38 -18.45
C ILE A 840 19.71 -2.37 -18.22
N ILE A 841 19.22 -3.12 -17.23
CA ILE A 841 17.80 -3.20 -16.87
C ILE A 841 17.47 -2.27 -15.71
N ASN A 842 18.30 -2.25 -14.67
CA ASN A 842 17.99 -1.52 -13.43
C ASN A 842 17.98 0.02 -13.60
N LEU A 843 18.69 0.57 -14.60
CA LEU A 843 18.60 1.99 -14.95
C LEU A 843 17.37 2.34 -15.79
N ARG A 844 16.70 1.36 -16.40
CA ARG A 844 15.58 1.60 -17.31
C ARG A 844 14.29 1.79 -16.53
N THR A 845 13.52 2.79 -16.93
CA THR A 845 12.12 2.93 -16.52
C THR A 845 11.27 2.39 -17.66
N PRO A 846 10.25 1.54 -17.41
CA PRO A 846 9.38 1.03 -18.46
C PRO A 846 8.72 2.19 -19.21
N THR A 847 8.52 2.05 -20.52
CA THR A 847 7.76 3.01 -21.30
C THR A 847 6.26 2.80 -21.12
N THR A 848 5.45 3.78 -21.51
CA THR A 848 3.99 3.63 -21.58
C THR A 848 3.60 2.48 -22.50
N ARG A 849 2.56 1.73 -22.15
CA ARG A 849 2.00 0.67 -23.01
C ARG A 849 1.70 1.22 -24.41
N PRO A 850 2.19 0.58 -25.50
CA PRO A 850 1.76 0.93 -26.84
C PRO A 850 0.26 0.70 -27.02
N ALA A 851 -0.46 1.66 -27.61
CA ALA A 851 -1.92 1.61 -27.71
C ALA A 851 -2.49 0.37 -28.44
N TRP A 852 -1.69 -0.27 -29.29
CA TRP A 852 -2.05 -1.47 -30.04
C TRP A 852 -1.86 -2.77 -29.24
N VAL A 853 -1.15 -2.76 -28.11
CA VAL A 853 -1.06 -3.91 -27.20
C VAL A 853 -2.36 -3.98 -26.42
N SER A 854 -3.17 -5.02 -26.64
CA SER A 854 -4.44 -5.19 -25.95
C SER A 854 -4.23 -5.83 -24.58
N VAL A 855 -4.79 -5.23 -23.53
CA VAL A 855 -4.78 -5.78 -22.17
C VAL A 855 -6.21 -5.78 -21.61
N PRO A 856 -6.60 -6.79 -20.83
CA PRO A 856 -7.93 -6.83 -20.25
C PRO A 856 -8.10 -5.74 -19.19
N ALA A 857 -9.27 -5.09 -19.18
CA ALA A 857 -9.67 -4.20 -18.11
C ALA A 857 -9.82 -4.98 -16.79
N GLY A 858 -9.62 -4.30 -15.64
CA GLY A 858 -9.75 -4.93 -14.31
C GLY A 858 -11.09 -5.61 -14.08
N GLU A 859 -12.18 -4.98 -14.52
CA GLU A 859 -13.54 -5.54 -14.48
C GLU A 859 -13.66 -6.87 -15.25
N ALA A 860 -12.98 -6.99 -16.39
CA ALA A 860 -13.02 -8.17 -17.26
C ALA A 860 -12.15 -9.34 -16.73
N LEU A 861 -11.19 -9.06 -15.84
CA LEU A 861 -10.45 -10.11 -15.13
C LEU A 861 -11.37 -10.80 -14.11
N GLY A 862 -12.17 -10.01 -13.36
CA GLY A 862 -13.02 -10.49 -12.25
C GLY A 862 -14.40 -11.01 -12.61
N LYS A 863 -15.01 -10.57 -13.71
CA LYS A 863 -16.41 -10.93 -14.00
C LYS A 863 -16.59 -12.25 -14.73
N TYR A 864 -15.61 -12.73 -15.47
CA TYR A 864 -15.76 -13.91 -16.33
C TYR A 864 -15.19 -15.18 -15.68
N PRO A 865 -16.00 -16.24 -15.50
CA PRO A 865 -15.50 -17.53 -15.05
C PRO A 865 -14.37 -18.02 -15.94
N ILE A 866 -13.32 -18.57 -15.33
CA ILE A 866 -12.14 -19.09 -16.05
C ILE A 866 -12.49 -20.10 -17.16
N GLU A 867 -13.58 -20.86 -16.99
CA GLU A 867 -14.05 -21.81 -17.99
C GLU A 867 -14.70 -21.11 -19.19
N GLU A 868 -15.48 -20.05 -18.97
CA GLU A 868 -16.07 -19.26 -20.06
C GLU A 868 -14.98 -18.51 -20.86
N TRP A 869 -13.96 -17.98 -20.16
CA TRP A 869 -12.78 -17.41 -20.80
C TRP A 869 -11.99 -18.47 -21.60
N PHE A 870 -11.86 -19.69 -21.07
CA PHE A 870 -11.15 -20.77 -21.77
C PHE A 870 -11.89 -21.25 -23.01
N ASP A 871 -13.23 -21.29 -22.97
CA ASP A 871 -14.06 -21.68 -24.11
C ASP A 871 -14.01 -20.64 -25.26
N SER A 872 -13.76 -19.36 -24.95
CA SER A 872 -13.57 -18.28 -25.93
C SER A 872 -12.10 -17.92 -26.19
N VAL A 873 -11.13 -18.63 -25.58
CA VAL A 873 -9.71 -18.25 -25.62
C VAL A 873 -9.14 -18.20 -27.04
N ALA A 874 -9.70 -18.94 -27.99
CA ALA A 874 -9.29 -18.87 -29.39
C ALA A 874 -9.53 -17.48 -30.02
N GLU A 875 -10.49 -16.72 -29.49
CA GLU A 875 -10.76 -15.32 -29.89
C GLU A 875 -9.82 -14.33 -29.19
N VAL A 876 -9.24 -14.73 -28.05
CA VAL A 876 -8.38 -13.91 -27.16
C VAL A 876 -6.89 -14.23 -27.30
N LEU A 877 -6.53 -15.39 -27.87
CA LEU A 877 -5.15 -15.72 -28.22
C LEU A 877 -4.57 -14.56 -29.00
N PRO A 878 -3.35 -14.07 -28.67
CA PRO A 878 -2.79 -12.87 -29.25
C PRO A 878 -3.00 -12.86 -30.77
N GLN A 879 -3.87 -11.98 -31.23
CA GLN A 879 -4.09 -11.80 -32.65
C GLN A 879 -2.87 -11.03 -33.13
N LEU A 880 -2.02 -11.68 -33.93
CA LEU A 880 -0.92 -11.02 -34.63
C LEU A 880 -1.53 -10.08 -35.67
N GLU A 881 -1.99 -8.91 -35.24
CA GLU A 881 -2.27 -7.82 -36.16
C GLU A 881 -0.92 -7.31 -36.68
N PRO A 882 -0.72 -7.18 -38.00
CA PRO A 882 0.38 -6.38 -38.53
C PRO A 882 0.28 -4.98 -37.90
N ILE A 883 1.36 -4.49 -37.26
CA ILE A 883 1.34 -3.23 -36.51
C ILE A 883 0.79 -2.11 -37.41
N PRO A 884 -0.41 -1.55 -37.14
CA PRO A 884 -1.10 -0.66 -38.07
C PRO A 884 -0.35 0.65 -38.38
N SER A 885 0.56 1.08 -37.50
CA SER A 885 1.16 2.42 -37.52
C SER A 885 2.69 2.44 -37.67
N GLY A 886 3.34 1.35 -38.10
CA GLY A 886 4.82 1.36 -38.25
C GLY A 886 5.46 0.26 -39.09
N GLY A 887 4.70 -0.72 -39.61
CA GLY A 887 5.24 -1.78 -40.47
C GLY A 887 6.27 -2.70 -39.80
N CYS A 888 6.35 -2.72 -38.46
CA CYS A 888 7.20 -3.65 -37.72
C CYS A 888 6.46 -4.98 -37.45
N VAL A 889 7.22 -6.06 -37.29
CA VAL A 889 6.76 -7.42 -36.97
C VAL A 889 7.18 -7.75 -35.54
N VAL A 890 6.23 -8.25 -34.74
CA VAL A 890 6.50 -8.69 -33.37
C VAL A 890 7.16 -10.07 -33.42
N LEU A 891 8.45 -10.14 -33.09
CA LEU A 891 9.20 -11.40 -33.01
C LEU A 891 8.89 -12.15 -31.70
N ALA A 892 8.67 -11.40 -30.63
CA ALA A 892 8.20 -11.92 -29.36
C ALA A 892 7.39 -10.87 -28.59
N GLU A 893 6.41 -11.35 -27.83
CA GLU A 893 5.64 -10.60 -26.85
C GLU A 893 5.53 -11.45 -25.58
N LEU A 894 5.73 -10.83 -24.43
CA LEU A 894 5.35 -11.37 -23.13
C LEU A 894 4.59 -10.28 -22.39
N THR A 895 3.33 -10.55 -22.05
CA THR A 895 2.46 -9.60 -21.36
C THR A 895 1.89 -10.26 -20.11
N ALA A 896 1.94 -9.57 -18.98
CA ALA A 896 1.34 -9.99 -17.72
C ALA A 896 0.37 -8.91 -17.25
N THR A 897 -0.87 -9.30 -16.96
CA THR A 897 -1.91 -8.44 -16.43
C THR A 897 -2.45 -9.02 -15.13
N VAL A 898 -2.62 -8.16 -14.13
CA VAL A 898 -3.15 -8.54 -12.82
C VAL A 898 -4.32 -7.64 -12.44
N SER A 899 -5.36 -8.20 -11.83
CA SER A 899 -6.41 -7.39 -11.20
C SER A 899 -5.90 -6.84 -9.86
N GLN A 900 -6.18 -5.56 -9.62
CA GLN A 900 -5.83 -4.84 -8.38
C GLN A 900 -6.96 -4.96 -7.33
N GLY A 901 -7.82 -5.97 -7.48
CA GLY A 901 -8.87 -6.31 -6.55
C GLY A 901 -8.45 -7.43 -5.57
N ARG A 902 -9.31 -7.69 -4.58
CA ARG A 902 -9.02 -8.66 -3.50
C ARG A 902 -8.67 -10.08 -3.96
N ASP A 903 -9.23 -10.53 -5.07
CA ASP A 903 -9.03 -11.90 -5.55
C ASP A 903 -7.74 -12.07 -6.37
N ARG A 904 -7.13 -10.96 -6.84
CA ARG A 904 -5.90 -10.89 -7.66
C ARG A 904 -5.82 -12.00 -8.71
N GLU A 905 -6.68 -11.88 -9.71
CA GLU A 905 -6.64 -12.74 -10.89
C GLU A 905 -5.57 -12.25 -11.84
N GLU A 906 -4.97 -13.19 -12.55
CA GLU A 906 -3.78 -12.95 -13.37
C GLU A 906 -4.05 -13.51 -14.76
N GLU A 907 -3.67 -12.78 -15.79
CA GLU A 907 -3.71 -13.21 -17.18
C GLU A 907 -2.34 -12.96 -17.82
N GLY A 908 -1.78 -13.97 -18.46
CA GLY A 908 -0.47 -13.91 -19.10
C GLY A 908 -0.57 -14.30 -20.56
N HIS A 909 0.06 -13.54 -21.45
CA HIS A 909 0.16 -13.81 -22.88
C HIS A 909 1.62 -13.95 -23.28
N LEU A 910 1.92 -14.93 -24.12
CA LEU A 910 3.23 -15.12 -24.72
C LEU A 910 3.09 -15.44 -26.20
N THR A 911 3.75 -14.65 -27.04
CA THR A 911 3.89 -14.90 -28.47
C THR A 911 5.37 -14.96 -28.80
N VAL A 912 5.82 -15.94 -29.57
CA VAL A 912 7.21 -15.99 -30.02
C VAL A 912 7.39 -16.70 -31.35
N VAL A 913 8.25 -16.14 -32.21
CA VAL A 913 8.69 -16.80 -33.43
C VAL A 913 9.76 -17.84 -33.08
N GLY A 914 9.46 -19.11 -33.34
CA GLY A 914 10.35 -20.19 -32.98
C GLY A 914 10.11 -21.45 -33.81
N HIS A 915 11.07 -22.37 -33.83
CA HIS A 915 10.96 -23.62 -34.55
C HIS A 915 9.68 -24.37 -34.13
N ALA A 916 8.99 -25.00 -35.06
CA ALA A 916 7.70 -25.67 -34.80
C ALA A 916 7.73 -26.78 -33.74
N ARG A 917 8.92 -27.29 -33.40
CA ARG A 917 9.13 -28.33 -32.36
C ARG A 917 9.49 -27.80 -30.98
N LEU A 918 9.52 -26.48 -30.77
CA LEU A 918 9.75 -25.91 -29.44
C LEU A 918 8.70 -26.44 -28.44
N PRO A 919 9.13 -27.00 -27.29
CA PRO A 919 8.20 -27.50 -26.29
C PRO A 919 7.70 -26.37 -25.40
N PHE A 920 6.43 -25.98 -25.55
CA PHE A 920 5.75 -25.15 -24.56
C PHE A 920 4.81 -25.98 -23.69
N SER A 921 5.02 -25.95 -22.37
CA SER A 921 4.15 -26.62 -21.40
C SER A 921 2.87 -25.82 -21.17
N THR A 922 1.76 -26.51 -20.91
CA THR A 922 0.49 -25.93 -20.44
C THR A 922 0.29 -26.12 -18.94
N ASP A 923 1.29 -26.66 -18.24
CA ASP A 923 1.23 -26.99 -16.80
C ASP A 923 1.62 -25.80 -15.91
N GLN A 924 1.95 -24.65 -16.48
CA GLN A 924 2.26 -23.42 -15.77
C GLN A 924 1.76 -22.19 -16.55
N MET A 925 1.53 -21.08 -15.85
CA MET A 925 1.17 -19.81 -16.48
C MET A 925 2.27 -19.34 -17.45
N PRO A 926 1.91 -18.65 -18.55
CA PRO A 926 2.89 -18.03 -19.43
C PRO A 926 3.78 -17.06 -18.65
N ASP A 927 5.09 -17.32 -18.63
CA ASP A 927 6.09 -16.50 -17.98
C ASP A 927 7.37 -16.44 -18.81
N ILE A 928 8.31 -15.58 -18.39
CA ILE A 928 9.60 -15.42 -19.08
C ILE A 928 10.45 -16.71 -19.05
N SER A 929 10.21 -17.60 -18.08
CA SER A 929 11.00 -18.83 -17.91
C SER A 929 10.78 -19.82 -19.05
N LEU A 930 9.62 -19.75 -19.72
CA LEU A 930 9.34 -20.53 -20.93
C LEU A 930 10.25 -20.17 -22.11
N LEU A 931 10.89 -18.99 -22.08
CA LEU A 931 11.82 -18.54 -23.12
C LEU A 931 13.29 -18.85 -22.75
N TRP A 932 13.55 -19.45 -21.59
CA TRP A 932 14.90 -19.84 -21.19
C TRP A 932 15.32 -21.13 -21.86
N HIS A 933 16.36 -21.07 -22.70
CA HIS A 933 16.78 -22.23 -23.48
C HIS A 933 17.73 -23.16 -22.71
N GLN A 934 18.72 -22.68 -21.95
CA GLN A 934 19.61 -23.52 -21.09
C GLN A 934 20.30 -22.74 -19.96
N GLU A 935 20.76 -21.52 -20.20
CA GLU A 935 21.43 -20.66 -19.21
C GLU A 935 20.60 -19.41 -18.88
N ARG A 936 20.80 -18.86 -17.67
CA ARG A 936 20.22 -17.57 -17.28
C ARG A 936 21.28 -16.51 -17.51
N TYR A 937 21.20 -15.84 -18.66
CA TYR A 937 22.11 -14.77 -19.03
C TYR A 937 21.88 -13.51 -18.20
N ALA A 938 22.95 -12.76 -17.92
CA ALA A 938 22.81 -11.37 -17.49
C ALA A 938 22.64 -10.49 -18.74
N ALA A 939 21.90 -9.38 -18.61
CA ALA A 939 21.72 -8.44 -19.70
C ALA A 939 23.06 -7.78 -20.08
N ARG A 940 23.94 -7.54 -19.10
CA ARG A 940 25.30 -7.01 -19.33
C ARG A 940 26.18 -7.86 -20.24
N ASP A 941 25.92 -9.16 -20.34
CA ASP A 941 26.69 -10.06 -21.21
C ASP A 941 26.19 -9.97 -22.66
N TYR A 942 25.06 -9.33 -22.92
CA TYR A 942 24.51 -9.19 -24.26
C TYR A 942 25.32 -8.20 -25.11
N PRO A 943 25.65 -8.51 -26.38
CA PRO A 943 25.22 -9.68 -27.16
C PRO A 943 26.15 -10.89 -27.08
N HIS A 944 27.24 -10.82 -26.32
CA HIS A 944 28.28 -11.86 -26.22
C HIS A 944 27.93 -12.93 -25.18
N LEU A 945 26.79 -13.59 -25.39
CA LEU A 945 26.31 -14.65 -24.51
C LEU A 945 27.20 -15.90 -24.66
N LEU A 946 27.74 -16.37 -23.53
CA LEU A 946 28.46 -17.64 -23.47
C LEU A 946 27.47 -18.78 -23.80
N SER A 947 27.95 -19.86 -24.43
CA SER A 947 27.17 -21.11 -24.58
C SER A 947 25.99 -21.11 -25.57
N LEU A 948 25.83 -20.12 -26.44
CA LEU A 948 24.84 -20.23 -27.53
C LEU A 948 25.27 -21.33 -28.51
N ASP A 949 24.65 -22.50 -28.46
CA ASP A 949 24.85 -23.57 -29.44
C ASP A 949 24.40 -23.09 -30.84
N ASP A 950 25.05 -23.55 -31.91
CA ASP A 950 24.79 -23.16 -33.31
C ASP A 950 23.38 -23.58 -33.81
N ARG A 951 22.52 -24.10 -32.93
CA ARG A 951 21.24 -24.77 -33.25
C ARG A 951 20.03 -24.19 -32.56
N ILE A 952 20.11 -22.97 -32.02
CA ILE A 952 19.02 -22.42 -31.18
C ILE A 952 17.71 -22.25 -31.98
N PRO A 953 16.63 -22.95 -31.60
CA PRO A 953 15.36 -22.99 -32.33
C PRO A 953 14.44 -21.78 -32.03
N ILE A 954 14.95 -20.61 -31.63
CA ILE A 954 14.14 -19.44 -31.24
C ILE A 954 14.77 -18.12 -31.70
N THR A 955 13.95 -17.15 -32.08
CA THR A 955 14.42 -15.84 -32.58
C THR A 955 14.85 -14.88 -31.48
N VAL A 956 14.49 -15.17 -30.22
CA VAL A 956 14.77 -14.33 -29.05
C VAL A 956 15.45 -15.12 -27.94
N VAL A 957 16.18 -14.42 -27.09
CA VAL A 957 16.77 -14.93 -25.85
C VAL A 957 16.15 -14.20 -24.67
N ALA A 958 15.99 -14.92 -23.57
CA ALA A 958 15.56 -14.35 -22.30
C ALA A 958 16.61 -14.61 -21.22
N GLY A 959 16.72 -13.70 -20.26
CA GLY A 959 17.68 -13.79 -19.17
C GLY A 959 17.20 -13.09 -17.90
N GLY A 960 18.09 -13.02 -16.90
CA GLY A 960 17.84 -12.39 -15.61
C GLY A 960 18.38 -13.18 -14.42
N SER A 961 18.70 -12.46 -13.34
CA SER A 961 19.10 -13.05 -12.05
C SER A 961 17.86 -13.33 -11.19
N ILE A 962 17.92 -14.40 -10.37
CA ILE A 962 16.90 -14.69 -9.35
C ILE A 962 16.95 -13.69 -8.19
N PHE A 963 18.12 -13.05 -8.01
CA PHE A 963 18.40 -12.12 -6.94
C PHE A 963 18.54 -10.66 -7.42
N ALA A 964 18.37 -10.36 -8.70
CA ALA A 964 18.26 -9.00 -9.22
C ALA A 964 16.89 -8.78 -9.89
N ASN A 965 16.46 -7.52 -9.99
CA ASN A 965 15.30 -7.15 -10.81
C ASN A 965 15.79 -6.86 -12.23
N SER A 966 16.14 -7.91 -12.98
CA SER A 966 16.90 -7.79 -14.22
C SER A 966 16.43 -8.72 -15.34
N GLN A 967 15.15 -9.10 -15.31
CA GLN A 967 14.58 -9.93 -16.36
C GLN A 967 14.54 -9.17 -17.69
N PHE A 968 14.84 -9.85 -18.79
CA PHE A 968 14.83 -9.23 -20.12
C PHE A 968 14.54 -10.23 -21.23
N ILE A 969 14.06 -9.71 -22.36
CA ILE A 969 13.93 -10.43 -23.63
C ILE A 969 14.61 -9.59 -24.71
N ALA A 970 15.44 -10.24 -25.55
CA ALA A 970 16.17 -9.59 -26.63
C ALA A 970 16.26 -10.48 -27.88
N LEU A 971 16.65 -9.91 -29.03
CA LEU A 971 16.94 -10.69 -30.25
C LEU A 971 18.05 -11.72 -29.97
N ASN A 972 17.93 -12.93 -30.50
CA ASN A 972 19.02 -13.90 -30.49
C ASN A 972 20.21 -13.34 -31.30
N PRO A 973 21.37 -13.08 -30.67
CA PRO A 973 22.49 -12.39 -31.33
C PRO A 973 23.06 -13.19 -32.52
N LEU A 974 22.90 -14.51 -32.57
CA LEU A 974 23.30 -15.33 -33.71
C LEU A 974 22.62 -14.88 -35.02
N LEU A 975 21.34 -14.49 -34.95
CA LEU A 975 20.60 -13.97 -36.11
C LEU A 975 21.10 -12.60 -36.55
N GLY A 976 21.43 -11.73 -35.58
CA GLY A 976 22.01 -10.43 -35.86
C GLY A 976 23.35 -10.55 -36.57
N TRP A 977 24.23 -11.42 -36.09
CA TRP A 977 25.54 -11.67 -36.70
C TRP A 977 25.43 -12.34 -38.08
N GLU A 978 24.54 -13.32 -38.26
CA GLU A 978 24.33 -13.98 -39.57
C GLU A 978 23.86 -13.00 -40.65
N LEU A 979 23.10 -11.97 -40.26
CA LEU A 979 22.59 -10.92 -41.15
C LEU A 979 23.53 -9.71 -41.27
N ASN A 980 24.75 -9.78 -40.71
CA ASN A 980 25.73 -8.69 -40.65
C ASN A 980 25.19 -7.41 -40.00
N TRP A 981 24.27 -7.54 -39.05
CA TRP A 981 23.83 -6.43 -38.22
C TRP A 981 24.80 -6.21 -37.07
N GLN A 982 24.77 -5.01 -36.50
CA GLN A 982 25.61 -4.62 -35.37
C GLN A 982 24.74 -4.14 -34.20
N PRO A 983 25.12 -4.46 -32.95
CA PRO A 983 24.46 -3.90 -31.78
C PRO A 983 24.68 -2.38 -31.73
N SER A 984 23.66 -1.64 -31.32
CA SER A 984 23.72 -0.19 -31.11
C SER A 984 23.90 0.13 -29.63
N SER A 985 24.62 1.21 -29.32
CA SER A 985 24.67 1.79 -27.96
C SER A 985 23.41 2.57 -27.60
N GLU A 986 22.55 2.86 -28.57
CA GLU A 986 21.26 3.53 -28.39
C GLU A 986 20.09 2.55 -28.51
N GLY A 987 19.06 2.75 -27.71
CA GLY A 987 17.90 1.84 -27.65
C GLY A 987 18.14 0.63 -26.73
N LEU A 988 17.11 -0.17 -26.51
CA LEU A 988 17.18 -1.34 -25.62
C LEU A 988 17.39 -2.61 -26.45
N PHE A 989 18.59 -3.18 -26.36
CA PHE A 989 19.04 -4.33 -27.17
C PHE A 989 18.84 -4.12 -28.68
N ARG A 990 19.09 -2.89 -29.15
CA ARG A 990 18.87 -2.49 -30.54
C ARG A 990 19.96 -3.03 -31.46
N TRP A 991 19.56 -3.51 -32.63
CA TRP A 991 20.44 -3.87 -33.75
C TRP A 991 20.22 -2.93 -34.93
N VAL A 992 21.31 -2.57 -35.60
CA VAL A 992 21.31 -1.73 -36.79
C VAL A 992 22.00 -2.43 -37.96
N ASN A 993 21.63 -2.08 -39.19
CA ASN A 993 22.34 -2.54 -40.38
C ASN A 993 23.63 -1.72 -40.62
N GLU A 994 24.36 -2.01 -41.70
CA GLU A 994 25.58 -1.27 -42.10
C GLU A 994 25.35 0.23 -42.33
N GLU A 995 24.12 0.65 -42.66
CA GLU A 995 23.73 2.05 -42.87
C GLU A 995 23.35 2.76 -41.56
N GLY A 996 23.34 2.06 -40.43
CA GLY A 996 22.90 2.58 -39.13
C GLY A 996 21.37 2.61 -38.94
N HIS A 997 20.60 2.05 -39.87
CA HIS A 997 19.14 1.95 -39.74
C HIS A 997 18.76 0.86 -38.73
N THR A 998 17.79 1.15 -37.85
CA THR A 998 17.29 0.19 -36.86
C THR A 998 16.64 -1.01 -37.54
N MET A 999 17.07 -2.20 -37.15
CA MET A 999 16.58 -3.47 -37.67
C MET A 999 15.67 -4.14 -36.64
N VAL A 1000 16.15 -4.31 -35.42
CA VAL A 1000 15.39 -4.91 -34.31
C VAL A 1000 15.64 -4.13 -33.03
N GLU A 1001 14.63 -3.96 -32.19
CA GLU A 1001 14.74 -3.37 -30.86
C GLU A 1001 13.79 -4.04 -29.88
N SER A 1002 14.19 -4.10 -28.61
CA SER A 1002 13.33 -4.57 -27.53
C SER A 1002 12.65 -3.39 -26.84
N LEU A 1003 11.40 -3.55 -26.42
CA LEU A 1003 10.64 -2.57 -25.66
C LEU A 1003 10.17 -3.20 -24.35
N TYR A 1004 10.46 -2.56 -23.23
CA TYR A 1004 9.87 -2.90 -21.93
C TYR A 1004 8.85 -1.82 -21.56
N TRP A 1005 7.60 -2.21 -21.40
CA TRP A 1005 6.49 -1.30 -21.14
C TRP A 1005 5.71 -1.69 -19.89
N ALA A 1006 5.05 -0.71 -19.28
CA ALA A 1006 4.12 -0.91 -18.17
C ALA A 1006 2.91 0.02 -18.28
N GLU A 1007 1.82 -0.40 -17.63
CA GLU A 1007 0.65 0.40 -17.28
C GLU A 1007 0.25 0.03 -15.84
N GLY A 1008 0.70 0.82 -14.88
CA GLY A 1008 0.60 0.53 -13.45
C GLY A 1008 1.72 -0.39 -12.94
N ASN A 1009 1.56 -0.92 -11.74
CA ASN A 1009 2.55 -1.80 -11.10
C ASN A 1009 1.93 -3.16 -10.77
N VAL A 1010 2.34 -4.21 -11.50
CA VAL A 1010 1.80 -5.58 -11.35
C VAL A 1010 2.18 -6.23 -10.02
N GLU A 1011 3.21 -5.76 -9.35
CA GLU A 1011 3.67 -6.28 -8.07
C GLU A 1011 2.84 -5.75 -6.89
N VAL A 1012 2.07 -4.68 -7.07
CA VAL A 1012 1.19 -4.15 -6.02
C VAL A 1012 -0.04 -5.05 -5.86
N HIS A 1013 -0.35 -5.35 -4.60
CA HIS A 1013 -1.54 -6.06 -4.18
C HIS A 1013 -2.47 -5.12 -3.40
N ASP A 1014 -3.15 -4.17 -4.07
CA ASP A 1014 -4.11 -3.33 -3.36
C ASP A 1014 -5.49 -4.02 -3.23
N ALA A 1015 -6.23 -3.72 -2.16
CA ALA A 1015 -7.61 -4.17 -1.98
C ALA A 1015 -8.63 -3.08 -2.33
N GLY A 1016 -8.17 -1.84 -2.57
CA GLY A 1016 -8.99 -0.69 -2.95
C GLY A 1016 -9.22 -0.54 -4.46
N GLY A 1017 -8.37 -1.16 -5.31
CA GLY A 1017 -8.44 -1.10 -6.78
C GLY A 1017 -9.49 -2.00 -7.40
N ILE A 1018 -10.73 -1.99 -6.89
CA ILE A 1018 -11.85 -2.73 -7.48
C ILE A 1018 -12.01 -2.28 -8.95
N ASP A 1019 -12.10 -3.25 -9.87
CA ASP A 1019 -12.21 -3.05 -11.32
C ASP A 1019 -10.99 -2.38 -12.00
N GLN A 1020 -9.87 -2.19 -11.28
CA GLN A 1020 -8.59 -1.75 -11.85
C GLN A 1020 -7.69 -2.95 -12.19
N SER A 1021 -6.86 -2.80 -13.23
CA SER A 1021 -5.79 -3.73 -13.57
C SER A 1021 -4.46 -3.00 -13.69
N ALA A 1022 -3.37 -3.74 -13.46
CA ALA A 1022 -2.03 -3.30 -13.86
C ALA A 1022 -1.50 -4.30 -14.88
N SER A 1023 -0.73 -3.82 -15.85
CA SER A 1023 -0.08 -4.66 -16.85
C SER A 1023 1.36 -4.27 -17.07
N GLU A 1024 2.20 -5.22 -17.41
CA GLU A 1024 3.54 -4.97 -17.93
C GLU A 1024 3.89 -5.97 -19.02
N GLY A 1025 4.86 -5.63 -19.85
CA GLY A 1025 5.28 -6.56 -20.89
C GLY A 1025 6.55 -6.19 -21.63
N TRP A 1026 7.04 -7.18 -22.36
CA TRP A 1026 8.20 -7.13 -23.23
C TRP A 1026 7.79 -7.36 -24.68
N LEU A 1027 8.36 -6.58 -25.59
CA LEU A 1027 8.23 -6.75 -27.03
C LEU A 1027 9.60 -6.80 -27.67
N VAL A 1028 9.76 -7.63 -28.71
CA VAL A 1028 10.91 -7.58 -29.61
C VAL A 1028 10.40 -7.27 -31.01
N LEU A 1029 10.71 -6.08 -31.51
CA LEU A 1029 10.13 -5.51 -32.73
C LEU A 1029 11.16 -5.52 -33.85
N ALA A 1030 10.85 -6.18 -34.96
CA ALA A 1030 11.65 -6.14 -36.19
C ALA A 1030 11.02 -5.19 -37.21
N THR A 1031 11.81 -4.33 -37.85
CA THR A 1031 11.29 -3.50 -38.95
C THR A 1031 10.91 -4.35 -40.17
N ALA A 1032 10.09 -3.81 -41.09
CA ALA A 1032 9.73 -4.52 -42.32
C ALA A 1032 10.97 -5.01 -43.11
N VAL A 1033 12.04 -4.20 -43.13
CA VAL A 1033 13.30 -4.54 -43.80
C VAL A 1033 14.00 -5.69 -43.06
N ALA A 1034 14.08 -5.63 -41.73
CA ALA A 1034 14.63 -6.70 -40.91
C ALA A 1034 13.88 -8.01 -41.11
N TRP A 1035 12.55 -7.96 -41.12
CA TRP A 1035 11.71 -9.13 -41.35
C TRP A 1035 11.96 -9.77 -42.72
N GLN A 1036 12.07 -8.96 -43.77
CA GLN A 1036 12.38 -9.46 -45.12
C GLN A 1036 13.73 -10.19 -45.18
N GLN A 1037 14.72 -9.74 -44.43
CA GLN A 1037 16.05 -10.37 -44.35
C GLN A 1037 16.05 -11.63 -43.47
N MET A 1038 15.29 -11.64 -42.36
CA MET A 1038 15.21 -12.78 -41.44
C MET A 1038 14.38 -13.94 -42.01
N ARG A 1039 13.25 -13.65 -42.68
CA ARG A 1039 12.28 -14.67 -43.09
C ARG A 1039 12.88 -15.86 -43.86
N PRO A 1040 13.84 -15.70 -44.79
CA PRO A 1040 14.50 -16.82 -45.46
C PRO A 1040 15.25 -17.78 -44.50
N LEU A 1041 15.80 -17.28 -43.40
CA LEU A 1041 16.50 -18.08 -42.39
C LEU A 1041 15.52 -18.89 -41.51
N LEU A 1042 14.27 -18.43 -41.39
CA LEU A 1042 13.26 -18.94 -40.47
C LEU A 1042 12.26 -19.93 -41.12
N HIS A 1043 12.63 -20.61 -42.21
CA HIS A 1043 11.73 -21.47 -43.00
C HIS A 1043 11.00 -22.61 -42.23
N SER A 1044 11.51 -23.02 -41.05
CA SER A 1044 10.93 -24.06 -40.18
C SER A 1044 10.28 -23.51 -38.91
N PHE A 1045 10.17 -22.18 -38.80
CA PHE A 1045 9.64 -21.49 -37.65
C PHE A 1045 8.15 -21.20 -37.85
N VAL A 1046 7.46 -21.01 -36.73
CA VAL A 1046 6.04 -20.65 -36.61
C VAL A 1046 5.91 -19.61 -35.52
N PHE A 1047 4.78 -18.91 -35.47
CA PHE A 1047 4.42 -18.15 -34.29
C PHE A 1047 3.80 -19.11 -33.28
N HIS A 1048 4.45 -19.30 -32.14
CA HIS A 1048 3.85 -19.96 -30.99
C HIS A 1048 3.06 -18.92 -30.19
N ARG A 1049 1.83 -19.25 -29.81
CA ARG A 1049 0.97 -18.37 -29.01
C ARG A 1049 0.45 -19.12 -27.80
N LEU A 1050 0.57 -18.49 -26.64
CA LEU A 1050 0.10 -18.98 -25.37
C LEU A 1050 -0.69 -17.88 -24.67
N ALA A 1051 -1.82 -18.26 -24.09
CA ALA A 1051 -2.57 -17.42 -23.17
C ALA A 1051 -2.95 -18.26 -21.96
N GLY A 1052 -2.74 -17.71 -20.77
CA GLY A 1052 -3.12 -18.35 -19.51
C GLY A 1052 -3.89 -17.39 -18.64
N ARG A 1053 -4.90 -17.89 -17.93
CA ARG A 1053 -5.60 -17.15 -16.88
C ARG A 1053 -5.54 -17.96 -15.59
N GLN A 1054 -5.32 -17.27 -14.48
CA GLN A 1054 -5.28 -17.82 -13.13
C GLN A 1054 -6.29 -17.10 -12.25
N GLY A 1055 -7.18 -17.88 -11.65
CA GLY A 1055 -8.15 -17.38 -10.68
C GLY A 1055 -7.52 -17.03 -9.34
N GLY A 1056 -8.26 -16.28 -8.53
CA GLY A 1056 -7.88 -16.00 -7.14
C GLY A 1056 -7.75 -17.24 -6.26
N PHE A 1057 -7.18 -17.07 -5.06
CA PHE A 1057 -6.97 -18.18 -4.13
C PHE A 1057 -8.30 -18.85 -3.73
N SER A 1058 -8.44 -20.16 -4.00
CA SER A 1058 -9.62 -20.92 -3.58
C SER A 1058 -9.63 -21.17 -2.07
N ARG A 1059 -10.77 -21.66 -1.56
CA ARG A 1059 -11.00 -22.02 -0.14
C ARG A 1059 -9.98 -23.00 0.48
N HIS A 1060 -9.18 -23.68 -0.34
CA HIS A 1060 -8.16 -24.64 0.10
C HIS A 1060 -6.72 -24.15 -0.17
N GLY A 1061 -6.55 -22.87 -0.54
CA GLY A 1061 -5.24 -22.30 -0.88
C GLY A 1061 -4.73 -22.65 -2.29
N HIS A 1062 -5.46 -23.46 -3.06
CA HIS A 1062 -5.11 -23.77 -4.44
C HIS A 1062 -5.67 -22.70 -5.39
N ARG A 1063 -4.85 -22.24 -6.34
CA ARG A 1063 -5.32 -21.42 -7.46
C ARG A 1063 -5.63 -22.33 -8.65
N THR A 1064 -6.76 -22.12 -9.31
CA THR A 1064 -7.08 -22.79 -10.57
C THR A 1064 -6.55 -21.93 -11.72
N PHE A 1065 -5.85 -22.54 -12.66
CA PHE A 1065 -5.41 -21.87 -13.87
C PHE A 1065 -5.73 -22.72 -15.10
N LYS A 1066 -5.84 -22.06 -16.25
CA LYS A 1066 -6.06 -22.67 -17.57
C LYS A 1066 -5.11 -22.03 -18.55
N VAL A 1067 -4.51 -22.83 -19.42
CA VAL A 1067 -3.57 -22.36 -20.44
C VAL A 1067 -3.98 -22.92 -21.79
N ALA A 1068 -4.15 -22.03 -22.76
CA ALA A 1068 -4.34 -22.37 -24.16
C ALA A 1068 -3.04 -22.14 -24.93
N LYS A 1069 -2.80 -23.00 -25.92
CA LYS A 1069 -1.68 -22.83 -26.84
C LYS A 1069 -2.05 -23.23 -28.26
N ASP A 1070 -1.47 -22.53 -29.23
CA ASP A 1070 -1.46 -22.95 -30.63
C ASP A 1070 -0.20 -22.47 -31.36
N HIS A 1071 -0.13 -22.75 -32.65
CA HIS A 1071 0.86 -22.14 -33.53
C HIS A 1071 0.27 -21.82 -34.90
N ILE A 1072 0.76 -20.75 -35.51
CA ILE A 1072 0.39 -20.35 -36.89
C ILE A 1072 1.64 -20.25 -37.77
N SER A 1073 1.48 -20.56 -39.06
CA SER A 1073 2.57 -20.49 -40.03
C SER A 1073 3.05 -19.05 -40.29
N LEU A 1074 4.35 -18.92 -40.60
CA LEU A 1074 5.05 -17.67 -40.94
C LEU A 1074 4.72 -17.06 -42.31
#